data_AF-A0A7G2EF38-F1
#
_entry.id   AF-A0A7G2EF38-F1
#
_cell.length_a   1.000
_cell.length_b   1.000
_cell.length_c   1.000
_cell.angle_alpha   90.00
_cell.angle_beta   90.00
_cell.angle_gamma   90.00
#
_symmetry.space_group_name_H-M   'P 1'
#
loop_
_entity.id
_entity.type
_entity.pdbx_description
1 polymer ?
#
loop_
_entity_poly.entity_id
_entity_poly.type
_entity_poly.pdbx_seq_one_letter_code
_entity_poly.pdbx_strand_id
1 'polypeptide(L)'
;MAKTIRSFILPFLLIVAGVIFQLSAVTSAIGINYGTLGNLQPPQQVVDFIKTKTTFDSVKIYDANPDILRAFAGSEINITIMVPNGNIPAMVNVANARQWVAANVLPFQQQIKFKYVCVGNEILASNDNNLISNLVPAMQSLNEALKASNLTYIKVTTPHAFTISYNRNTPSESRFTNDQKDIFTKILEFHRQAKSPFMINAYTFFTMDTNNVNYAIFGPSNAITDTNTQQTYTNMFDAVMDATYSAMKALGYGDVDIAVGETGWPTACDASWCSPQNAENYNLNIIKRAQVIGTPLMPNRHIDIFIFALFNEDGKPGPTRERNWGIFKPDFSPMYDVGVLKGGGSPLPFPPINNNGKWCVGKPEATLMQLQANIDWVCSHGIDCTPISPGGICFDNNNMTTRSSFIMNAYYQSKGCVDVVCDFSGTGIVTSTNPSTSTCPIPIGEGGGGNGAKSKSVNWCMAKQEATETQLQANIDWVCSQGIDCKPISPGGICFDNNNMKTRSTFIMNAYYESKGYSKDACDFRGSGIVTTTNPSTSTCVVPASQNRSQISGATMEFLVTVAEFSLWLLLIVLFGFLSVVVFEAWRRRHSNVSVETVTTLDDPKSIKPIPCPHITDPAEKYLSLIVPAYNEELRLPAALEETMDYLQDRASRDKNMAFVMVVIVDDGSVDGTKRVAFDFIRKYTIDNIRVIPLGKNQGKGEAIRKGMLHSRGQLLLMLDADGATKVTDLEKLENQINAVAREEYSIRNPASKDMDFKIGDVQVSAFGSRAHLEEKALATRKWYRNFLMKGFHLVVLLAAGPGIRDTQCGFKMFTRAAARRLFTNVHLKRWCFDVELVYLCKRFNIPMVEISVKWSEIPGSKVSMLSIPNMLWELALMSVGYRTGMWKIHQV
;
A
#
# COMPACT_ATOMS: atom_id res chain seq x y z
N MET A 1 -13.90 -9.73 -40.77
CA MET A 1 -13.12 -8.98 -39.75
C MET A 1 -13.79 -8.88 -38.37
N ALA A 2 -15.12 -8.78 -38.23
CA ALA A 2 -15.78 -8.59 -36.93
C ALA A 2 -15.80 -9.83 -36.00
N LYS A 3 -15.67 -11.06 -36.51
CA LYS A 3 -15.64 -12.29 -35.69
C LYS A 3 -14.28 -12.56 -35.04
N THR A 4 -13.18 -12.17 -35.69
CA THR A 4 -11.81 -12.42 -35.20
C THR A 4 -11.45 -11.50 -34.02
N ILE A 5 -11.95 -10.26 -34.01
CA ILE A 5 -11.67 -9.26 -32.96
C ILE A 5 -12.33 -9.63 -31.63
N ARG A 6 -13.52 -10.25 -31.63
CA ARG A 6 -14.18 -10.74 -30.40
C ARG A 6 -13.44 -11.90 -29.72
N SER A 7 -12.66 -12.68 -30.47
CA SER A 7 -11.95 -13.85 -29.95
C SER A 7 -10.68 -13.50 -29.17
N PHE A 8 -10.12 -12.29 -29.35
CA PHE A 8 -8.92 -11.83 -28.65
C PHE A 8 -9.20 -10.87 -27.48
N ILE A 9 -10.33 -10.15 -27.52
CA ILE A 9 -10.70 -9.18 -26.47
C ILE A 9 -11.07 -9.87 -25.14
N LEU A 10 -11.77 -11.00 -25.21
CA LEU A 10 -12.19 -11.74 -24.01
C LEU A 10 -11.00 -12.37 -23.24
N PRO A 11 -10.06 -13.10 -23.89
CA PRO A 11 -8.87 -13.58 -23.19
C PRO A 11 -7.95 -12.44 -22.74
N PHE A 12 -7.87 -11.33 -23.49
CA PHE A 12 -7.10 -10.15 -23.09
C PHE A 12 -7.67 -9.46 -21.84
N LEU A 13 -9.00 -9.30 -21.74
CA LEU A 13 -9.67 -8.79 -20.54
C LEU A 13 -9.50 -9.73 -19.34
N LEU A 14 -9.49 -11.05 -19.56
CA LEU A 14 -9.24 -12.04 -18.50
C LEU A 14 -7.78 -12.02 -18.03
N ILE A 15 -6.82 -11.80 -18.94
CA ILE A 15 -5.40 -11.66 -18.59
C ILE A 15 -5.15 -10.34 -17.87
N VAL A 16 -5.73 -9.22 -18.33
CA VAL A 16 -5.62 -7.93 -17.65
C VAL A 16 -6.33 -7.95 -16.30
N ALA A 17 -7.49 -8.59 -16.19
CA ALA A 17 -8.13 -8.82 -14.91
C ALA A 17 -7.26 -9.70 -13.99
N GLY A 18 -6.64 -10.76 -14.52
CA GLY A 18 -5.71 -11.61 -13.78
C GLY A 18 -4.45 -10.86 -13.31
N VAL A 19 -3.88 -9.99 -14.15
CA VAL A 19 -2.71 -9.17 -13.84
C VAL A 19 -3.05 -8.04 -12.87
N ILE A 20 -4.23 -7.43 -12.95
CA ILE A 20 -4.72 -6.46 -11.96
C ILE A 20 -5.01 -7.16 -10.62
N PHE A 21 -5.55 -8.38 -10.63
CA PHE A 21 -5.74 -9.20 -9.43
C PHE A 21 -4.40 -9.64 -8.82
N GLN A 22 -3.34 -9.82 -9.63
CA GLN A 22 -1.99 -10.13 -9.15
C GLN A 22 -1.15 -8.90 -8.79
N LEU A 23 -1.41 -7.71 -9.35
CA LEU A 23 -0.81 -6.45 -8.91
C LEU A 23 -1.50 -5.88 -7.67
N SER A 24 -2.71 -6.35 -7.36
CA SER A 24 -3.34 -6.20 -6.05
C SER A 24 -3.01 -7.36 -5.10
N ALA A 25 -1.95 -8.13 -5.40
CA ALA A 25 -1.32 -9.01 -4.42
C ALA A 25 -0.69 -8.18 -3.28
N VAL A 26 -1.56 -7.80 -2.35
CA VAL A 26 -1.43 -8.07 -0.93
C VAL A 26 -0.06 -7.70 -0.34
N THR A 27 0.05 -6.48 0.19
CA THR A 27 0.76 -6.36 1.47
C THR A 27 -0.03 -7.19 2.46
N SER A 28 0.53 -8.29 2.96
CA SER A 28 -0.17 -9.10 3.96
C SER A 28 -0.50 -8.20 5.15
N ALA A 29 -1.77 -8.15 5.54
CA ALA A 29 -2.18 -7.35 6.68
C ALA A 29 -1.73 -8.05 7.96
N ILE A 30 -0.63 -7.57 8.53
CA ILE A 30 -0.15 -8.07 9.81
C ILE A 30 -0.77 -7.23 10.93
N GLY A 31 -1.63 -7.90 11.68
CA GLY A 31 -2.34 -7.33 12.80
C GLY A 31 -1.57 -7.49 14.11
N ILE A 32 -1.82 -6.59 15.05
CA ILE A 32 -1.38 -6.73 16.44
C ILE A 32 -2.56 -6.51 17.38
N ASN A 33 -2.64 -7.32 18.44
CA ASN A 33 -3.63 -7.14 19.50
C ASN A 33 -3.12 -6.06 20.47
N TYR A 34 -3.91 -5.00 20.63
CA TYR A 34 -3.66 -3.95 21.61
C TYR A 34 -4.51 -4.21 22.86
N GLY A 35 -3.94 -4.98 23.79
CA GLY A 35 -4.49 -5.19 25.13
C GLY A 35 -4.19 -4.00 26.05
N THR A 36 -5.10 -3.71 26.97
CA THR A 36 -5.06 -2.51 27.82
C THR A 36 -5.00 -2.83 29.32
N LEU A 37 -4.86 -4.11 29.70
CA LEU A 37 -4.83 -4.54 31.09
C LEU A 37 -3.42 -4.41 31.68
N GLY A 38 -2.92 -3.18 31.81
CA GLY A 38 -1.61 -2.88 32.39
C GLY A 38 -1.37 -1.38 32.55
N ASN A 39 -0.22 -1.02 33.13
CA ASN A 39 0.19 0.38 33.23
C ASN A 39 0.83 0.84 31.91
N LEU A 40 -0.02 1.20 30.94
CA LEU A 40 0.39 1.54 29.58
C LEU A 40 0.35 3.05 29.31
N GLN A 41 1.07 3.47 28.28
CA GLN A 41 1.04 4.86 27.81
C GLN A 41 -0.35 5.25 27.29
N PRO A 42 -0.67 6.57 27.27
CA PRO A 42 -1.95 7.04 26.74
C PRO A 42 -2.21 6.56 25.31
N PRO A 43 -3.47 6.28 24.91
CA PRO A 43 -3.80 5.72 23.60
C PRO A 43 -3.20 6.48 22.42
N GLN A 44 -3.14 7.82 22.47
CA GLN A 44 -2.54 8.62 21.40
C GLN A 44 -1.07 8.28 21.15
N GLN A 45 -0.27 8.11 22.22
CA GLN A 45 1.15 7.77 22.08
C GLN A 45 1.33 6.37 21.51
N VAL A 46 0.49 5.41 21.94
CA VAL A 46 0.50 4.05 21.41
C VAL A 46 0.18 4.04 19.91
N VAL A 47 -0.85 4.77 19.48
CA VAL A 47 -1.20 4.88 18.06
C VAL A 47 -0.09 5.54 17.26
N ASP A 48 0.50 6.62 17.77
CA ASP A 48 1.60 7.30 17.12
C ASP A 48 2.83 6.40 16.99
N PHE A 49 3.11 5.58 18.02
CA PHE A 49 4.16 4.56 17.97
C PHE A 49 3.86 3.52 16.88
N ILE A 50 2.69 2.88 16.88
CA ILE A 50 2.33 1.88 15.88
C ILE A 50 2.46 2.48 14.47
N LYS A 51 1.89 3.67 14.25
CA LYS A 51 1.86 4.35 12.96
C LYS A 51 3.25 4.72 12.45
N THR A 52 4.08 5.33 13.30
CA THR A 52 5.34 5.95 12.88
C THR A 52 6.55 5.03 13.04
N LYS A 53 6.50 4.10 13.98
CA LYS A 53 7.62 3.25 14.35
C LYS A 53 7.43 1.78 14.01
N THR A 54 6.25 1.30 13.65
CA THR A 54 6.04 -0.13 13.34
C THR A 54 5.47 -0.37 11.94
N THR A 55 5.60 -1.59 11.40
CA THR A 55 5.04 -2.02 10.12
C THR A 55 3.61 -2.56 10.20
N PHE A 56 3.02 -2.65 11.39
CA PHE A 56 1.64 -3.10 11.56
C PHE A 56 0.66 -2.18 10.84
N ASP A 57 -0.27 -2.78 10.10
CA ASP A 57 -1.30 -2.09 9.33
C ASP A 57 -2.72 -2.39 9.83
N SER A 58 -2.84 -3.30 10.81
CA SER A 58 -4.09 -3.58 11.50
C SER A 58 -3.90 -3.72 13.02
N VAL A 59 -4.90 -3.30 13.78
CA VAL A 59 -4.94 -3.44 15.24
C VAL A 59 -6.29 -4.02 15.66
N LYS A 60 -6.26 -4.98 16.58
CA LYS A 60 -7.45 -5.52 17.26
C LYS A 60 -7.46 -5.06 18.71
N ILE A 61 -8.59 -4.50 19.15
CA ILE A 61 -8.85 -4.13 20.54
C ILE A 61 -10.01 -4.97 21.10
N TYR A 62 -10.06 -5.11 22.43
CA TYR A 62 -10.98 -6.01 23.13
C TYR A 62 -12.30 -5.36 23.57
N ASP A 63 -12.54 -4.13 23.13
CA ASP A 63 -13.78 -3.39 23.35
C ASP A 63 -14.01 -2.39 22.21
N ALA A 64 -14.84 -1.36 22.46
CA ALA A 64 -15.00 -0.21 21.59
C ALA A 64 -14.68 1.09 22.35
N ASN A 65 -13.57 1.13 23.08
CA ASN A 65 -13.19 2.27 23.92
C ASN A 65 -13.09 3.57 23.09
N PRO A 66 -13.88 4.61 23.39
CA PRO A 66 -13.93 5.83 22.59
C PRO A 66 -12.62 6.63 22.63
N ASP A 67 -11.80 6.49 23.68
CA ASP A 67 -10.51 7.19 23.78
C ASP A 67 -9.50 6.58 22.81
N ILE A 68 -9.50 5.25 22.70
CA ILE A 68 -8.66 4.51 21.75
C ILE A 68 -9.14 4.77 20.32
N LEU A 69 -10.44 4.74 20.08
CA LEU A 69 -10.99 5.04 18.75
C LEU A 69 -10.65 6.47 18.32
N ARG A 70 -10.79 7.47 19.22
CA ARG A 70 -10.34 8.85 18.93
C ARG A 70 -8.86 8.92 18.57
N ALA A 71 -8.01 8.17 19.26
CA ALA A 71 -6.57 8.14 18.95
C ALA A 71 -6.28 7.56 17.56
N PHE A 72 -7.06 6.57 17.11
CA PHE A 72 -6.92 5.96 15.78
C PHE A 72 -7.54 6.78 14.64
N ALA A 73 -8.28 7.86 14.92
CA ALA A 73 -8.86 8.72 13.91
C ALA A 73 -7.78 9.35 13.01
N GLY A 74 -7.86 9.14 11.69
CA GLY A 74 -6.86 9.62 10.72
C GLY A 74 -5.51 8.89 10.78
N SER A 75 -5.44 7.72 11.44
CA SER A 75 -4.22 6.90 11.50
C SER A 75 -3.93 6.12 10.22
N GLU A 76 -4.96 5.86 9.39
CA GLU A 76 -4.98 4.94 8.24
C GLU A 76 -4.81 3.44 8.59
N ILE A 77 -4.67 3.09 9.86
CA ILE A 77 -4.56 1.71 10.37
C ILE A 77 -5.95 1.07 10.40
N ASN A 78 -6.04 -0.20 9.99
CA ASN A 78 -7.28 -0.97 10.04
C ASN A 78 -7.62 -1.38 11.48
N ILE A 79 -8.82 -1.09 11.95
CA ILE A 79 -9.25 -1.36 13.33
C ILE A 79 -10.29 -2.48 13.38
N THR A 80 -10.03 -3.44 14.25
CA THR A 80 -10.98 -4.47 14.69
C THR A 80 -11.38 -4.18 16.11
N ILE A 81 -12.69 -4.06 16.35
CA ILE A 81 -13.27 -3.81 17.67
C ILE A 81 -14.07 -5.01 18.13
N MET A 82 -14.38 -5.06 19.43
CA MET A 82 -15.11 -6.18 20.01
C MET A 82 -16.31 -5.72 20.83
N VAL A 83 -17.41 -6.49 20.75
CA VAL A 83 -18.48 -6.46 21.74
C VAL A 83 -18.04 -7.34 22.91
N PRO A 84 -17.86 -6.78 24.13
CA PRO A 84 -17.46 -7.57 25.29
C PRO A 84 -18.47 -8.69 25.59
N ASN A 85 -17.98 -9.81 26.15
CA ASN A 85 -18.78 -11.02 26.38
C ASN A 85 -20.09 -10.73 27.15
N GLY A 86 -20.05 -9.89 28.20
CA GLY A 86 -21.22 -9.54 29.01
C GLY A 86 -22.33 -8.78 28.25
N ASN A 87 -22.01 -8.18 27.09
CA ASN A 87 -22.96 -7.40 26.31
C ASN A 87 -23.67 -8.25 25.22
N ILE A 88 -23.24 -9.50 24.99
CA ILE A 88 -23.79 -10.37 23.94
C ILE A 88 -25.31 -10.56 24.07
N PRO A 89 -25.89 -10.87 25.26
CA PRO A 89 -27.33 -11.07 25.37
C PRO A 89 -28.14 -9.83 24.96
N ALA A 90 -27.62 -8.62 25.23
CA ALA A 90 -28.28 -7.38 24.84
C ALA A 90 -28.25 -7.14 23.32
N MET A 91 -27.24 -7.65 22.62
CA MET A 91 -27.07 -7.47 21.17
C MET A 91 -27.97 -8.37 20.33
N VAL A 92 -28.68 -9.33 20.92
CA VAL A 92 -29.72 -10.13 20.24
C VAL A 92 -30.88 -9.27 19.75
N ASN A 93 -31.13 -8.14 20.42
CA ASN A 93 -32.12 -7.18 19.98
C ASN A 93 -31.51 -6.24 18.92
N VAL A 94 -32.07 -6.24 17.71
CA VAL A 94 -31.61 -5.39 16.60
C VAL A 94 -31.61 -3.91 16.94
N ALA A 95 -32.54 -3.40 17.75
CA ALA A 95 -32.56 -2.00 18.15
C ALA A 95 -31.35 -1.66 19.04
N ASN A 96 -31.02 -2.54 19.99
CA ASN A 96 -29.82 -2.39 20.82
C ASN A 96 -28.54 -2.50 19.98
N ALA A 97 -28.50 -3.41 19.01
CA ALA A 97 -27.38 -3.53 18.07
C ALA A 97 -27.21 -2.25 17.23
N ARG A 98 -28.31 -1.66 16.73
CA ARG A 98 -28.29 -0.36 16.03
C ARG A 98 -27.80 0.77 16.93
N GLN A 99 -28.24 0.82 18.19
CA GLN A 99 -27.76 1.79 19.16
C GLN A 99 -26.26 1.61 19.43
N TRP A 100 -25.79 0.37 19.56
CA TRP A 100 -24.37 0.08 19.75
C TRP A 100 -23.54 0.51 18.56
N VAL A 101 -23.98 0.24 17.32
CA VAL A 101 -23.32 0.72 16.09
C VAL A 101 -23.33 2.25 16.02
N ALA A 102 -24.44 2.88 16.38
CA ALA A 102 -24.56 4.34 16.39
C ALA A 102 -23.67 5.02 17.42
N ALA A 103 -23.43 4.38 18.58
CA ALA A 103 -22.57 4.90 19.63
C ALA A 103 -21.08 4.66 19.36
N ASN A 104 -20.72 3.50 18.82
CA ASN A 104 -19.32 3.03 18.78
C ASN A 104 -18.67 3.07 17.39
N VAL A 105 -19.47 3.05 16.31
CA VAL A 105 -18.95 2.95 14.94
C VAL A 105 -19.24 4.21 14.13
N LEU A 106 -20.50 4.67 14.10
CA LEU A 106 -20.92 5.81 13.28
C LEU A 106 -20.14 7.12 13.55
N PRO A 107 -19.78 7.48 14.80
CA PRO A 107 -19.03 8.71 15.07
C PRO A 107 -17.64 8.72 14.45
N PHE A 108 -17.06 7.53 14.22
CA PHE A 108 -15.68 7.37 13.78
C PHE A 108 -15.54 6.86 12.34
N GLN A 109 -16.62 6.42 11.70
CA GLN A 109 -16.60 5.72 10.40
C GLN A 109 -15.86 6.48 9.27
N GLN A 110 -15.86 7.81 9.30
CA GLN A 110 -15.21 8.64 8.28
C GLN A 110 -13.70 8.82 8.52
N GLN A 111 -13.24 8.55 9.74
CA GLN A 111 -11.87 8.79 10.19
C GLN A 111 -11.10 7.49 10.49
N ILE A 112 -11.79 6.38 10.74
CA ILE A 112 -11.22 5.07 11.06
C ILE A 112 -11.63 4.06 9.99
N LYS A 113 -10.67 3.20 9.60
CA LYS A 113 -10.94 2.04 8.74
C LYS A 113 -11.32 0.83 9.59
N PHE A 114 -12.60 0.67 9.88
CA PHE A 114 -13.07 -0.55 10.53
C PHE A 114 -12.99 -1.76 9.59
N LYS A 115 -12.39 -2.85 10.08
CA LYS A 115 -12.24 -4.11 9.35
C LYS A 115 -13.23 -5.16 9.85
N TYR A 116 -13.14 -5.49 11.14
CA TYR A 116 -14.00 -6.48 11.80
C TYR A 116 -14.71 -5.92 13.04
N VAL A 117 -15.90 -6.46 13.31
CA VAL A 117 -16.56 -6.37 14.62
C VAL A 117 -16.64 -7.79 15.18
N CYS A 118 -15.87 -8.05 16.23
CA CYS A 118 -15.86 -9.32 16.95
C CYS A 118 -17.00 -9.36 17.97
N VAL A 119 -17.82 -10.41 17.96
CA VAL A 119 -18.88 -10.62 18.96
C VAL A 119 -18.34 -11.57 20.01
N GLY A 120 -17.88 -11.00 21.12
CA GLY A 120 -17.20 -11.73 22.19
C GLY A 120 -15.81 -12.26 21.83
N ASN A 121 -15.20 -12.96 22.78
CA ASN A 121 -13.96 -13.71 22.63
C ASN A 121 -14.11 -15.07 23.33
N GLU A 122 -13.78 -16.16 22.62
CA GLU A 122 -13.71 -17.53 23.14
C GLU A 122 -14.98 -18.01 23.88
N ILE A 123 -16.16 -17.58 23.40
CA ILE A 123 -17.45 -17.82 24.08
C ILE A 123 -17.72 -19.31 24.34
N LEU A 124 -17.38 -20.19 23.41
CA LEU A 124 -17.61 -21.62 23.57
C LEU A 124 -16.68 -22.26 24.62
N ALA A 125 -15.55 -21.63 24.96
CA ALA A 125 -14.67 -22.09 26.02
C ALA A 125 -15.13 -21.62 27.42
N SER A 126 -16.03 -20.64 27.51
CA SER A 126 -16.57 -20.13 28.78
C SER A 126 -17.55 -21.08 29.47
N ASN A 127 -18.10 -22.05 28.74
CA ASN A 127 -19.19 -22.94 29.19
C ASN A 127 -20.45 -22.22 29.71
N ASP A 128 -20.63 -20.94 29.37
CA ASP A 128 -21.85 -20.18 29.71
C ASP A 128 -22.92 -20.38 28.63
N ASN A 129 -23.92 -21.20 28.94
CA ASN A 129 -25.04 -21.51 28.04
C ASN A 129 -25.83 -20.26 27.61
N ASN A 130 -25.91 -19.22 28.46
CA ASN A 130 -26.59 -17.98 28.12
C ASN A 130 -25.80 -17.20 27.07
N LEU A 131 -24.46 -17.15 27.16
CA LEU A 131 -23.64 -16.51 26.14
C LEU A 131 -23.61 -17.31 24.83
N ILE A 132 -23.49 -18.64 24.92
CA ILE A 132 -23.43 -19.53 23.74
C ILE A 132 -24.73 -19.46 22.93
N SER A 133 -25.89 -19.53 23.59
CA SER A 133 -27.19 -19.49 22.91
C SER A 133 -27.49 -18.14 22.25
N ASN A 134 -26.97 -17.04 22.81
CA ASN A 134 -27.18 -15.69 22.29
C ASN A 134 -26.14 -15.25 21.24
N LEU A 135 -25.04 -16.01 21.05
CA LEU A 135 -23.94 -15.62 20.17
C LEU A 135 -24.37 -15.41 18.71
N VAL A 136 -24.95 -16.43 18.07
CA VAL A 136 -25.35 -16.35 16.65
C VAL A 136 -26.44 -15.28 16.43
N PRO A 137 -27.49 -15.19 17.26
CA PRO A 137 -28.48 -14.11 17.15
C PRO A 137 -27.88 -12.70 17.31
N ALA A 138 -26.89 -12.52 18.20
CA ALA A 138 -26.19 -11.25 18.36
C ALA A 138 -25.36 -10.90 17.11
N MET A 139 -24.65 -11.88 16.52
CA MET A 139 -23.93 -11.69 15.26
C MET A 139 -24.86 -11.29 14.11
N GLN A 140 -26.03 -11.94 14.01
CA GLN A 140 -27.06 -11.62 13.03
C GLN A 140 -27.57 -10.18 13.19
N SER A 141 -27.91 -9.79 14.42
CA SER A 141 -28.43 -8.46 14.73
C SER A 141 -27.42 -7.34 14.47
N LEU A 142 -26.14 -7.55 14.81
CA LEU A 142 -25.08 -6.59 14.50
C LEU A 142 -24.81 -6.48 12.99
N ASN A 143 -24.83 -7.61 12.28
CA ASN A 143 -24.69 -7.60 10.82
C ASN A 143 -25.85 -6.86 10.14
N GLU A 144 -27.08 -7.03 10.64
CA GLU A 144 -28.23 -6.26 10.17
C GLU A 144 -28.08 -4.77 10.47
N ALA A 145 -27.67 -4.40 11.69
CA ALA A 145 -27.46 -3.01 12.10
C ALA A 145 -26.39 -2.30 11.25
N LEU A 146 -25.30 -2.99 10.92
CA LEU A 146 -24.26 -2.48 10.02
C LEU A 146 -24.79 -2.32 8.59
N LYS A 147 -25.55 -3.30 8.08
CA LYS A 147 -26.19 -3.22 6.75
C LYS A 147 -27.17 -2.05 6.65
N ALA A 148 -28.02 -1.87 7.66
CA ALA A 148 -28.97 -0.77 7.74
C ALA A 148 -28.29 0.62 7.78
N SER A 149 -27.04 0.66 8.26
CA SER A 149 -26.22 1.87 8.28
C SER A 149 -25.32 2.04 7.04
N ASN A 150 -25.51 1.23 5.99
CA ASN A 150 -24.66 1.18 4.78
C ASN A 150 -23.17 0.82 5.04
N LEU A 151 -22.86 0.17 6.16
CA LEU A 151 -21.52 -0.24 6.56
C LEU A 151 -21.20 -1.70 6.18
N THR A 152 -21.58 -2.11 4.96
CA THR A 152 -21.49 -3.51 4.49
C THR A 152 -20.05 -4.04 4.30
N TYR A 153 -19.07 -3.14 4.32
CA TYR A 153 -17.65 -3.47 4.24
C TYR A 153 -17.10 -3.99 5.58
N ILE A 154 -17.71 -3.61 6.72
CA ILE A 154 -17.31 -4.09 8.04
C ILE A 154 -17.86 -5.50 8.23
N LYS A 155 -17.00 -6.47 8.53
CA LYS A 155 -17.40 -7.87 8.66
C LYS A 155 -17.59 -8.25 10.13
N VAL A 156 -18.72 -8.87 10.44
CA VAL A 156 -18.98 -9.42 11.78
C VAL A 156 -18.36 -10.81 11.89
N THR A 157 -17.59 -11.04 12.93
CA THR A 157 -16.98 -12.33 13.24
C THR A 157 -16.97 -12.59 14.75
N THR A 158 -16.44 -13.73 15.19
CA THR A 158 -16.25 -14.05 16.60
C THR A 158 -14.98 -14.91 16.73
N PRO A 159 -13.99 -14.52 17.55
CA PRO A 159 -12.78 -15.31 17.76
C PRO A 159 -13.08 -16.52 18.64
N HIS A 160 -12.71 -17.70 18.17
CA HIS A 160 -12.86 -18.96 18.89
C HIS A 160 -11.53 -19.44 19.46
N ALA A 161 -11.54 -20.00 20.68
CA ALA A 161 -10.43 -20.81 21.15
C ALA A 161 -10.27 -22.04 20.23
N PHE A 162 -9.05 -22.54 20.09
CA PHE A 162 -8.79 -23.78 19.34
C PHE A 162 -9.23 -25.02 20.15
N THR A 163 -10.54 -25.29 20.16
CA THR A 163 -11.16 -26.47 20.83
C THR A 163 -11.44 -27.62 19.87
N ILE A 164 -10.85 -27.59 18.68
CA ILE A 164 -11.05 -28.61 17.64
C ILE A 164 -10.36 -29.90 18.06
N SER A 165 -11.00 -31.05 17.82
CA SER A 165 -10.34 -32.34 18.00
C SER A 165 -9.22 -32.46 16.98
N TYR A 166 -7.98 -32.25 17.45
CA TYR A 166 -6.80 -32.10 16.62
C TYR A 166 -5.90 -33.34 16.73
N ASN A 167 -5.73 -34.02 15.59
CA ASN A 167 -4.73 -35.08 15.47
C ASN A 167 -3.42 -34.48 14.94
N ARG A 168 -2.37 -34.53 15.76
CA ARG A 168 -1.06 -33.93 15.46
C ARG A 168 -0.37 -34.54 14.24
N ASN A 169 -0.70 -35.78 13.89
CA ASN A 169 -0.10 -36.47 12.73
C ASN A 169 -0.98 -36.42 11.48
N THR A 170 -2.28 -36.15 11.64
CA THR A 170 -3.26 -36.10 10.54
C THR A 170 -4.19 -34.88 10.67
N PRO A 171 -3.69 -33.65 10.43
CA PRO A 171 -4.52 -32.45 10.45
C PRO A 171 -5.82 -32.57 9.63
N SER A 172 -5.79 -33.31 8.51
CA SER A 172 -6.94 -33.57 7.63
C SER A 172 -8.10 -34.33 8.29
N GLU A 173 -7.85 -35.04 9.39
CA GLU A 173 -8.87 -35.77 10.16
C GLU A 173 -9.53 -34.93 11.24
N SER A 174 -9.08 -33.70 11.45
CA SER A 174 -9.58 -32.85 12.54
C SER A 174 -11.08 -32.55 12.39
N ARG A 175 -11.82 -32.59 13.50
CA ARG A 175 -13.29 -32.38 13.53
C ARG A 175 -13.69 -31.54 14.75
N PHE A 176 -14.80 -30.81 14.62
CA PHE A 176 -15.51 -30.29 15.78
C PHE A 176 -16.10 -31.45 16.59
N THR A 177 -16.04 -31.37 17.91
CA THR A 177 -16.58 -32.38 18.82
C THR A 177 -18.10 -32.46 18.70
N ASN A 178 -18.70 -33.61 19.02
CA ASN A 178 -20.13 -33.86 18.77
C ASN A 178 -21.05 -32.85 19.46
N ASP A 179 -20.67 -32.39 20.65
CA ASP A 179 -21.36 -31.37 21.44
C ASP A 179 -21.27 -29.95 20.83
N GLN A 180 -20.24 -29.67 20.04
CA GLN A 180 -20.02 -28.36 19.43
C GLN A 180 -20.50 -28.29 17.96
N LYS A 181 -20.83 -29.43 17.33
CA LYS A 181 -21.23 -29.50 15.91
C LYS A 181 -22.40 -28.58 15.56
N ASP A 182 -23.47 -28.60 16.35
CA ASP A 182 -24.69 -27.85 16.05
C ASP A 182 -24.46 -26.33 16.10
N ILE A 183 -23.71 -25.86 17.11
CA ILE A 183 -23.42 -24.45 17.26
C ILE A 183 -22.42 -23.96 16.20
N PHE A 184 -21.36 -24.71 15.91
CA PHE A 184 -20.42 -24.34 14.84
C PHE A 184 -21.06 -24.37 13.46
N THR A 185 -21.99 -25.30 13.19
CA THR A 185 -22.77 -25.30 11.95
C THR A 185 -23.53 -23.98 11.78
N LYS A 186 -24.21 -23.50 12.84
CA LYS A 186 -24.92 -22.21 12.82
C LYS A 186 -23.99 -21.01 12.62
N ILE A 187 -22.82 -21.03 13.27
CA ILE A 187 -21.80 -19.98 13.13
C ILE A 187 -21.24 -19.96 11.70
N LEU A 188 -20.89 -21.11 11.14
CA LEU A 188 -20.35 -21.23 9.79
C LEU A 188 -21.38 -20.86 8.72
N GLU A 189 -22.65 -21.22 8.94
CA GLU A 189 -23.76 -20.78 8.08
C GLU A 189 -23.90 -19.25 8.11
N PHE A 190 -23.80 -18.63 9.28
CA PHE A 190 -23.77 -17.17 9.38
C PHE A 190 -22.61 -16.57 8.59
N HIS A 191 -21.39 -17.11 8.73
CA HIS A 191 -20.20 -16.61 8.01
C HIS A 191 -20.35 -16.71 6.50
N ARG A 192 -20.86 -17.85 6.01
CA ARG A 192 -21.17 -18.04 4.58
C ARG A 192 -22.16 -16.99 4.08
N GLN A 193 -23.25 -16.75 4.81
CA GLN A 193 -24.28 -15.76 4.42
C GLN A 193 -23.78 -14.31 4.52
N ALA A 194 -23.00 -14.00 5.54
CA ALA A 194 -22.44 -12.67 5.78
C ALA A 194 -21.21 -12.36 4.92
N LYS A 195 -20.63 -13.38 4.27
CA LYS A 195 -19.32 -13.32 3.60
C LYS A 195 -18.25 -12.74 4.53
N SER A 196 -18.18 -13.30 5.74
CA SER A 196 -17.19 -12.94 6.76
C SER A 196 -16.33 -14.16 7.12
N PRO A 197 -15.07 -13.96 7.58
CA PRO A 197 -14.21 -15.07 7.93
C PRO A 197 -14.59 -15.67 9.30
N PHE A 198 -14.38 -16.97 9.42
CA PHE A 198 -14.34 -17.67 10.69
C PHE A 198 -13.02 -17.34 11.40
N MET A 199 -13.10 -16.77 12.60
CA MET A 199 -11.90 -16.31 13.32
C MET A 199 -11.50 -17.29 14.42
N ILE A 200 -10.23 -17.69 14.43
CA ILE A 200 -9.67 -18.64 15.40
C ILE A 200 -8.48 -18.02 16.14
N ASN A 201 -8.35 -18.29 17.43
CA ASN A 201 -7.18 -17.98 18.23
C ASN A 201 -6.21 -19.16 18.13
N ALA A 202 -5.29 -19.07 17.16
CA ALA A 202 -4.40 -20.16 16.74
C ALA A 202 -3.10 -20.16 17.54
N TYR A 203 -3.17 -20.53 18.82
CA TYR A 203 -1.98 -20.68 19.65
C TYR A 203 -1.38 -22.09 19.52
N THR A 204 -0.21 -22.21 18.89
CA THR A 204 0.55 -23.47 18.89
C THR A 204 1.01 -23.85 20.30
N PHE A 205 1.25 -22.84 21.14
CA PHE A 205 1.66 -23.00 22.54
C PHE A 205 0.75 -23.93 23.36
N PHE A 206 -0.58 -23.85 23.19
CA PHE A 206 -1.53 -24.70 23.94
C PHE A 206 -1.70 -26.10 23.34
N THR A 207 -1.32 -26.29 22.09
CA THR A 207 -1.57 -27.51 21.34
C THR A 207 -0.31 -28.36 21.13
N MET A 208 0.87 -27.78 21.42
CA MET A 208 2.18 -28.37 21.14
C MET A 208 2.44 -29.69 21.87
N ASP A 209 3.31 -30.49 21.28
CA ASP A 209 3.96 -31.58 21.99
C ASP A 209 5.13 -31.01 22.80
N THR A 210 5.11 -31.20 24.13
CA THR A 210 6.18 -30.75 25.01
C THR A 210 7.50 -31.46 24.72
N ASN A 211 7.48 -32.61 24.03
CA ASN A 211 8.69 -33.30 23.56
C ASN A 211 9.21 -32.77 22.22
N ASN A 212 8.43 -31.94 21.51
CA ASN A 212 8.79 -31.36 20.21
C ASN A 212 8.37 -29.89 20.12
N VAL A 213 8.85 -29.09 21.07
CA VAL A 213 8.60 -27.65 21.13
C VAL A 213 9.08 -26.96 19.85
N ASN A 214 10.21 -27.40 19.26
CA ASN A 214 10.76 -26.82 18.05
C ASN A 214 9.75 -26.77 16.90
N TYR A 215 8.95 -27.81 16.71
CA TYR A 215 7.91 -27.83 15.68
C TYR A 215 6.84 -26.74 15.89
N ALA A 216 6.52 -26.43 17.15
CA ALA A 216 5.56 -25.39 17.52
C ALA A 216 6.12 -23.96 17.37
N ILE A 217 7.45 -23.79 17.48
CA ILE A 217 8.15 -22.50 17.39
C ILE A 217 8.86 -22.25 16.05
N PHE A 218 8.54 -23.00 15.00
CA PHE A 218 9.23 -22.92 13.70
C PHE A 218 10.75 -23.23 13.78
N GLY A 219 11.18 -23.94 14.82
CA GLY A 219 12.55 -24.40 15.01
C GLY A 219 12.86 -25.70 14.24
N PRO A 220 14.15 -26.12 14.24
CA PRO A 220 14.57 -27.36 13.59
C PRO A 220 13.81 -28.56 14.14
N SER A 221 12.99 -29.18 13.28
CA SER A 221 12.17 -30.33 13.61
C SER A 221 11.90 -31.14 12.34
N ASN A 222 11.57 -32.42 12.51
CA ASN A 222 11.13 -33.23 11.38
C ASN A 222 9.74 -32.78 10.95
N ALA A 223 9.57 -32.55 9.65
CA ALA A 223 8.27 -32.20 9.11
C ALA A 223 7.27 -33.36 9.29
N ILE A 224 6.03 -33.04 9.61
CA ILE A 224 4.96 -34.02 9.78
C ILE A 224 4.26 -34.19 8.44
N THR A 225 4.18 -35.43 7.94
CA THR A 225 3.42 -35.74 6.72
C THR A 225 2.08 -36.35 7.11
N ASP A 226 1.00 -35.69 6.69
CA ASP A 226 -0.36 -36.16 6.89
C ASP A 226 -0.59 -37.43 6.08
N THR A 227 -0.91 -38.54 6.75
CA THR A 227 -1.01 -39.86 6.12
C THR A 227 -2.15 -39.99 5.11
N ASN A 228 -3.18 -39.15 5.22
CA ASN A 228 -4.36 -39.23 4.34
C ASN A 228 -4.21 -38.36 3.10
N THR A 229 -3.64 -37.16 3.26
CA THR A 229 -3.51 -36.19 2.17
C THR A 229 -2.13 -36.16 1.54
N GLN A 230 -1.14 -36.81 2.18
CA GLN A 230 0.27 -36.80 1.78
C GLN A 230 0.89 -35.39 1.76
N GLN A 231 0.26 -34.42 2.45
CA GLN A 231 0.78 -33.08 2.61
C GLN A 231 1.78 -33.02 3.76
N THR A 232 2.89 -32.32 3.53
CA THR A 232 3.96 -32.17 4.52
C THR A 232 3.91 -30.80 5.18
N TYR A 233 3.82 -30.80 6.51
CA TYR A 233 3.81 -29.63 7.36
C TYR A 233 5.17 -29.44 8.01
N THR A 234 5.87 -28.39 7.62
CA THR A 234 7.18 -28.01 8.19
C THR A 234 7.06 -27.23 9.50
N ASN A 235 5.86 -26.76 9.84
CA ASN A 235 5.57 -26.01 11.05
C ASN A 235 4.16 -26.35 11.56
N MET A 236 3.97 -26.22 12.88
CA MET A 236 2.71 -26.54 13.53
C MET A 236 1.59 -25.54 13.23
N PHE A 237 1.91 -24.28 12.97
CA PHE A 237 0.91 -23.26 12.70
C PHE A 237 0.08 -23.61 11.47
N ASP A 238 0.73 -24.01 10.36
CA ASP A 238 0.06 -24.46 9.15
C ASP A 238 -0.80 -25.70 9.40
N ALA A 239 -0.32 -26.63 10.23
CA ALA A 239 -1.08 -27.82 10.62
C ALA A 239 -2.35 -27.46 11.41
N VAL A 240 -2.28 -26.49 12.33
CA VAL A 240 -3.43 -25.98 13.10
C VAL A 240 -4.44 -25.24 12.19
N MET A 241 -3.96 -24.47 11.23
CA MET A 241 -4.83 -23.80 10.25
C MET A 241 -5.55 -24.79 9.35
N ASP A 242 -4.83 -25.81 8.86
CA ASP A 242 -5.42 -26.86 8.02
C ASP A 242 -6.31 -27.84 8.79
N ALA A 243 -6.04 -28.05 10.08
CA ALA A 243 -6.95 -28.75 10.99
C ALA A 243 -8.27 -27.98 11.15
N THR A 244 -8.21 -26.66 11.30
CA THR A 244 -9.40 -25.80 11.36
C THR A 244 -10.21 -25.90 10.08
N TYR A 245 -9.54 -25.77 8.94
CA TYR A 245 -10.17 -25.95 7.63
C TYR A 245 -10.82 -27.32 7.45
N SER A 246 -10.14 -28.39 7.86
CA SER A 246 -10.64 -29.76 7.74
C SER A 246 -11.88 -30.00 8.59
N ALA A 247 -11.93 -29.42 9.80
CA ALA A 247 -13.11 -29.47 10.66
C ALA A 247 -14.32 -28.73 10.04
N MET A 248 -14.09 -27.54 9.46
CA MET A 248 -15.13 -26.78 8.75
C MET A 248 -15.60 -27.52 7.49
N LYS A 249 -14.68 -28.06 6.71
CA LYS A 249 -14.97 -28.82 5.49
C LYS A 249 -15.79 -30.08 5.79
N ALA A 250 -15.54 -30.74 6.91
CA ALA A 250 -16.32 -31.90 7.34
C ALA A 250 -17.78 -31.58 7.68
N LEU A 251 -18.08 -30.34 8.07
CA LEU A 251 -19.46 -29.83 8.22
C LEU A 251 -20.04 -29.29 6.91
N GLY A 252 -19.28 -29.33 5.81
CA GLY A 252 -19.71 -28.83 4.50
C GLY A 252 -19.41 -27.35 4.27
N TYR A 253 -18.58 -26.70 5.09
CA TYR A 253 -18.27 -25.25 5.05
C TYR A 253 -16.82 -24.94 4.64
N GLY A 254 -16.26 -25.74 3.73
CA GLY A 254 -14.91 -25.52 3.23
C GLY A 254 -14.73 -24.21 2.45
N ASP A 255 -15.80 -23.59 1.98
CA ASP A 255 -15.84 -22.31 1.26
C ASP A 255 -15.69 -21.07 2.15
N VAL A 256 -15.86 -21.20 3.47
CA VAL A 256 -15.74 -20.09 4.42
C VAL A 256 -14.26 -19.74 4.65
N ASP A 257 -13.93 -18.45 4.57
CA ASP A 257 -12.57 -17.94 4.83
C ASP A 257 -12.20 -18.04 6.31
N ILE A 258 -10.89 -18.06 6.61
CA ILE A 258 -10.36 -18.16 7.97
C ILE A 258 -9.47 -16.95 8.28
N ALA A 259 -9.63 -16.40 9.48
CA ALA A 259 -8.75 -15.37 10.03
C ALA A 259 -8.20 -15.82 11.39
N VAL A 260 -7.01 -15.35 11.75
CA VAL A 260 -6.39 -15.63 13.05
C VAL A 260 -6.55 -14.40 13.94
N GLY A 261 -7.42 -14.51 14.95
CA GLY A 261 -7.74 -13.43 15.87
C GLY A 261 -6.63 -13.18 16.90
N GLU A 262 -5.90 -14.24 17.26
CA GLU A 262 -4.79 -14.19 18.20
C GLU A 262 -3.81 -15.34 17.94
N THR A 263 -2.52 -15.03 18.02
CA THR A 263 -1.45 -16.03 18.07
C THR A 263 -0.19 -15.40 18.65
N GLY A 264 0.59 -16.12 19.44
CA GLY A 264 1.79 -15.58 20.05
C GLY A 264 2.55 -16.63 20.86
N TRP A 265 3.57 -16.18 21.57
CA TRP A 265 4.31 -17.02 22.50
C TRP A 265 4.79 -16.21 23.71
N PRO A 266 4.65 -16.71 24.95
CA PRO A 266 5.02 -15.96 26.15
C PRO A 266 6.53 -15.97 26.38
N THR A 267 7.07 -14.83 26.83
CA THR A 267 8.49 -14.66 27.17
C THR A 267 8.88 -15.28 28.50
N ALA A 268 7.91 -15.51 29.40
CA ALA A 268 8.14 -16.09 30.71
C ALA A 268 6.92 -16.87 31.21
N CYS A 269 7.14 -18.06 31.76
CA CYS A 269 6.15 -18.88 32.46
C CYS A 269 6.86 -19.95 33.31
N ASP A 270 6.10 -20.84 33.96
CA ASP A 270 6.64 -21.90 34.83
C ASP A 270 7.37 -23.03 34.07
N ALA A 271 7.40 -22.98 32.73
CA ALA A 271 8.03 -23.97 31.87
C ALA A 271 9.24 -23.39 31.11
N SER A 272 10.26 -24.22 30.88
CA SER A 272 11.53 -23.81 30.27
C SER A 272 11.43 -23.32 28.83
N TRP A 273 10.36 -23.69 28.11
CA TRP A 273 10.11 -23.25 26.75
C TRP A 273 9.47 -21.85 26.65
N CYS A 274 9.12 -21.22 27.78
CA CYS A 274 8.72 -19.82 27.84
C CYS A 274 9.97 -18.95 28.08
N SER A 275 10.63 -18.57 26.99
CA SER A 275 11.82 -17.72 27.01
C SER A 275 11.69 -16.58 25.99
N PRO A 276 12.39 -15.45 26.16
CA PRO A 276 12.44 -14.40 25.16
C PRO A 276 12.89 -14.90 23.79
N GLN A 277 13.85 -15.84 23.73
CA GLN A 277 14.36 -16.41 22.48
C GLN A 277 13.31 -17.23 21.73
N ASN A 278 12.52 -18.04 22.44
CA ASN A 278 11.44 -18.81 21.81
C ASN A 278 10.30 -17.90 21.36
N ALA A 279 10.01 -16.86 22.15
CA ALA A 279 9.01 -15.85 21.78
C ALA A 279 9.41 -15.05 20.55
N GLU A 280 10.68 -14.64 20.46
CA GLU A 280 11.28 -14.00 19.30
C GLU A 280 11.19 -14.90 18.07
N ASN A 281 11.64 -16.15 18.18
CA ASN A 281 11.64 -17.10 17.08
C ASN A 281 10.21 -17.38 16.57
N TYR A 282 9.25 -17.58 17.48
CA TYR A 282 7.85 -17.81 17.09
C TYR A 282 7.26 -16.58 16.38
N ASN A 283 7.32 -15.40 17.01
CA ASN A 283 6.67 -14.20 16.48
C ASN A 283 7.34 -13.72 15.18
N LEU A 284 8.67 -13.77 15.07
CA LEU A 284 9.39 -13.46 13.84
C LEU A 284 8.97 -14.37 12.68
N ASN A 285 8.83 -15.68 12.94
CA ASN A 285 8.41 -16.62 11.90
C ASN A 285 6.93 -16.50 11.56
N ILE A 286 6.05 -16.14 12.50
CA ILE A 286 4.66 -15.76 12.20
C ILE A 286 4.60 -14.54 11.28
N ILE A 287 5.44 -13.51 11.52
CA ILE A 287 5.52 -12.32 10.67
C ILE A 287 5.97 -12.69 9.24
N LYS A 288 7.01 -13.52 9.11
CA LYS A 288 7.45 -14.04 7.81
C LYS A 288 6.36 -14.89 7.15
N ARG A 289 5.68 -15.72 7.94
CA ARG A 289 4.62 -16.62 7.48
C ARG A 289 3.39 -15.86 6.98
N ALA A 290 3.06 -14.72 7.58
CA ALA A 290 1.97 -13.86 7.12
C ALA A 290 2.17 -13.37 5.66
N GLN A 291 3.42 -13.26 5.20
CA GLN A 291 3.76 -12.89 3.81
C GLN A 291 3.58 -14.05 2.80
N VAL A 292 3.37 -15.28 3.29
CA VAL A 292 3.19 -16.47 2.45
C VAL A 292 1.70 -16.73 2.23
N ILE A 293 1.28 -16.91 0.98
CA ILE A 293 -0.13 -17.11 0.63
C ILE A 293 -0.51 -18.59 0.79
N GLY A 294 -1.59 -18.85 1.51
CA GLY A 294 -2.21 -20.17 1.68
C GLY A 294 -1.47 -21.08 2.64
N THR A 295 -2.03 -22.25 2.86
CA THR A 295 -1.48 -23.40 3.63
C THR A 295 -1.50 -24.64 2.72
N PRO A 296 -0.89 -25.77 3.11
CA PRO A 296 -0.88 -26.98 2.27
C PRO A 296 -2.27 -27.46 1.78
N LEU A 297 -3.33 -27.41 2.60
CA LEU A 297 -4.70 -27.77 2.20
C LEU A 297 -5.55 -26.57 1.72
N MET A 298 -5.10 -25.33 1.96
CA MET A 298 -5.74 -24.12 1.45
C MET A 298 -4.77 -23.30 0.59
N PRO A 299 -4.25 -23.83 -0.53
CA PRO A 299 -3.39 -23.08 -1.42
C PRO A 299 -4.15 -21.87 -1.97
N ASN A 300 -3.50 -20.71 -2.03
CA ASN A 300 -4.06 -19.45 -2.53
C ASN A 300 -5.09 -18.74 -1.61
N ARG A 301 -5.25 -19.13 -0.34
CA ARG A 301 -6.06 -18.36 0.61
C ARG A 301 -5.21 -17.34 1.37
N HIS A 302 -5.64 -16.09 1.40
CA HIS A 302 -5.07 -15.09 2.28
C HIS A 302 -5.61 -15.26 3.70
N ILE A 303 -4.74 -15.21 4.70
CA ILE A 303 -5.11 -15.37 6.11
C ILE A 303 -4.66 -14.10 6.83
N ASP A 304 -5.63 -13.34 7.36
CA ASP A 304 -5.32 -12.23 8.27
C ASP A 304 -4.81 -12.80 9.59
N ILE A 305 -3.68 -12.28 10.10
CA ILE A 305 -3.08 -12.76 11.35
C ILE A 305 -2.89 -11.60 12.32
N PHE A 306 -3.47 -11.72 13.52
CA PHE A 306 -3.26 -10.79 14.62
C PHE A 306 -2.36 -11.41 15.70
N ILE A 307 -1.16 -10.84 15.86
CA ILE A 307 -0.21 -11.28 16.89
C ILE A 307 -0.73 -10.87 18.27
N PHE A 308 -0.56 -11.74 19.25
CA PHE A 308 -0.89 -11.52 20.65
C PHE A 308 0.40 -11.47 21.48
N ALA A 309 0.83 -10.33 22.03
CA ALA A 309 0.19 -9.00 21.97
C ALA A 309 1.21 -7.85 21.87
N LEU A 310 0.73 -6.61 21.71
CA LEU A 310 1.58 -5.43 21.57
C LEU A 310 2.46 -5.19 22.82
N PHE A 311 1.88 -5.31 24.02
CA PHE A 311 2.55 -5.09 25.29
C PHE A 311 2.33 -6.26 26.26
N ASN A 312 3.21 -6.36 27.26
CA ASN A 312 2.93 -7.13 28.45
C ASN A 312 1.77 -6.48 29.22
N GLU A 313 0.84 -7.30 29.72
CA GLU A 313 -0.37 -6.87 30.40
C GLU A 313 -0.33 -7.32 31.87
N ASP A 314 0.41 -6.57 32.70
CA ASP A 314 0.65 -6.92 34.12
C ASP A 314 -0.62 -7.02 34.96
N GLY A 315 -1.72 -6.39 34.53
CA GLY A 315 -3.02 -6.44 35.18
C GLY A 315 -3.81 -7.73 34.89
N LYS A 316 -3.31 -8.64 34.05
CA LYS A 316 -4.02 -9.88 33.72
C LYS A 316 -4.03 -10.87 34.90
N PRO A 317 -5.22 -11.37 35.29
CA PRO A 317 -5.34 -12.44 36.27
C PRO A 317 -4.85 -13.78 35.69
N GLY A 318 -4.55 -14.73 36.56
CA GLY A 318 -4.16 -16.09 36.17
C GLY A 318 -2.63 -16.32 36.16
N PRO A 319 -2.17 -17.37 35.46
CA PRO A 319 -0.78 -17.82 35.52
C PRO A 319 0.20 -16.78 34.99
N THR A 320 1.47 -16.88 35.41
CA THR A 320 2.54 -15.92 35.06
C THR A 320 2.64 -15.61 33.57
N ARG A 321 2.38 -16.61 32.72
CA ARG A 321 2.37 -16.44 31.27
C ARG A 321 1.43 -15.34 30.77
N GLU A 322 0.27 -15.15 31.40
CA GLU A 322 -0.76 -14.19 30.95
C GLU A 322 -0.25 -12.75 30.93
N ARG A 323 0.75 -12.45 31.76
CA ARG A 323 1.39 -11.13 31.87
C ARG A 323 2.58 -10.94 30.91
N ASN A 324 2.96 -11.95 30.13
CA ASN A 324 4.26 -12.00 29.43
C ASN A 324 4.19 -12.28 27.91
N TRP A 325 3.13 -11.85 27.22
CA TRP A 325 2.94 -12.06 25.77
C TRP A 325 3.39 -10.89 24.87
N GLY A 326 3.84 -9.80 25.46
CA GLY A 326 4.19 -8.57 24.75
C GLY A 326 5.43 -8.70 23.87
N ILE A 327 5.37 -8.10 22.68
CA ILE A 327 6.54 -7.87 21.82
C ILE A 327 7.27 -6.55 22.16
N PHE A 328 6.58 -5.61 22.83
CA PHE A 328 7.16 -4.37 23.36
C PHE A 328 6.92 -4.24 24.87
N LYS A 329 7.79 -3.49 25.52
CA LYS A 329 7.58 -2.99 26.88
C LYS A 329 6.66 -1.77 26.86
N PRO A 330 6.06 -1.39 28.01
CA PRO A 330 5.23 -0.19 28.11
C PRO A 330 5.94 1.12 27.74
N ASP A 331 7.28 1.16 27.72
CA ASP A 331 8.08 2.31 27.29
C ASP A 331 8.38 2.33 25.77
N PHE A 332 7.74 1.45 25.00
CA PHE A 332 7.93 1.22 23.57
C PHE A 332 9.27 0.57 23.17
N SER A 333 10.13 0.20 24.12
CA SER A 333 11.32 -0.57 23.80
C SER A 333 10.95 -2.01 23.40
N PRO A 334 11.62 -2.59 22.39
CA PRO A 334 11.37 -3.97 21.99
C PRO A 334 11.74 -4.93 23.13
N MET A 335 10.92 -5.95 23.37
CA MET A 335 11.29 -7.09 24.22
C MET A 335 12.35 -7.96 23.54
N TYR A 336 12.27 -8.06 22.21
CA TYR A 336 13.14 -8.78 21.28
C TYR A 336 12.87 -8.25 19.86
N ASP A 337 13.76 -8.51 18.89
CA ASP A 337 13.63 -7.94 17.55
C ASP A 337 12.90 -8.89 16.58
N VAL A 338 11.69 -8.52 16.21
CA VAL A 338 10.87 -9.26 15.24
C VAL A 338 10.81 -8.61 13.86
N GLY A 339 11.65 -7.60 13.59
CA GLY A 339 11.76 -6.95 12.28
C GLY A 339 10.59 -6.03 11.91
N VAL A 340 9.82 -5.57 12.90
CA VAL A 340 8.62 -4.73 12.67
C VAL A 340 8.90 -3.23 12.82
N LEU A 341 10.08 -2.80 13.27
CA LEU A 341 10.36 -1.38 13.52
C LEU A 341 10.77 -0.61 12.23
N LYS A 342 10.04 0.46 11.90
CA LYS A 342 10.31 1.39 10.78
C LYS A 342 11.53 2.25 11.08
N GLY A 343 12.51 2.25 10.19
CA GLY A 343 13.76 3.00 10.39
C GLY A 343 14.70 2.34 11.40
N GLY A 344 14.33 1.16 11.91
CA GLY A 344 15.32 0.17 12.30
C GLY A 344 16.00 -0.29 11.02
N GLY A 345 17.10 0.38 10.65
CA GLY A 345 18.19 -0.45 10.16
C GLY A 345 18.40 -1.53 11.21
N SER A 346 18.67 -2.76 10.78
CA SER A 346 19.44 -3.68 11.63
C SER A 346 20.47 -2.84 12.39
N PRO A 347 20.64 -3.00 13.72
CA PRO A 347 21.79 -2.37 14.37
C PRO A 347 22.99 -2.64 13.46
N LEU A 348 23.61 -1.58 12.95
CA LEU A 348 24.78 -1.74 12.09
C LEU A 348 25.71 -2.68 12.86
N PRO A 349 26.03 -3.86 12.32
CA PRO A 349 26.97 -4.71 13.00
C PRO A 349 28.30 -3.96 12.90
N PHE A 350 28.86 -3.65 14.07
CA PHE A 350 30.19 -3.10 14.31
C PHE A 350 30.36 -1.56 14.24
N PRO A 351 31.10 -0.96 15.20
CA PRO A 351 31.63 0.39 15.06
C PRO A 351 32.60 0.47 13.86
N PRO A 352 32.83 1.66 13.27
CA PRO A 352 33.62 1.80 12.04
C PRO A 352 35.02 1.20 12.19
N ILE A 353 35.30 0.20 11.35
CA ILE A 353 36.53 -0.59 11.35
C ILE A 353 37.58 0.13 10.49
N ASN A 354 38.67 0.59 11.11
CA ASN A 354 39.89 0.99 10.42
C ASN A 354 40.94 -0.11 10.62
N ASN A 355 40.89 -1.15 9.78
CA ASN A 355 41.87 -2.23 9.84
C ASN A 355 43.05 -1.89 8.94
N ASN A 356 44.22 -1.71 9.54
CA ASN A 356 45.51 -1.72 8.84
C ASN A 356 45.87 -3.12 8.29
N GLY A 357 44.89 -3.91 7.83
CA GLY A 357 45.10 -5.27 7.31
C GLY A 357 45.50 -6.32 8.37
N LYS A 358 45.09 -6.12 9.64
CA LYS A 358 45.36 -7.03 10.77
C LYS A 358 44.06 -7.58 11.37
N TRP A 359 44.05 -8.86 11.73
CA TRP A 359 42.95 -9.57 12.39
C TRP A 359 43.43 -10.30 13.64
N CYS A 360 42.55 -10.52 14.60
CA CYS A 360 42.83 -11.34 15.78
C CYS A 360 42.16 -12.71 15.68
N VAL A 361 42.93 -13.79 15.80
CA VAL A 361 42.40 -15.17 15.73
C VAL A 361 42.87 -16.03 16.90
N GLY A 362 42.14 -17.09 17.21
CA GLY A 362 42.60 -18.09 18.18
C GLY A 362 43.78 -18.89 17.63
N LYS A 363 44.78 -19.17 18.48
CA LYS A 363 45.93 -19.99 18.10
C LYS A 363 45.51 -21.44 17.84
N PRO A 364 46.10 -22.15 16.86
CA PRO A 364 45.82 -23.56 16.59
C PRO A 364 46.03 -24.48 17.80
N GLU A 365 46.98 -24.15 18.66
CA GLU A 365 47.32 -24.87 19.89
C GLU A 365 46.41 -24.58 21.10
N ALA A 366 45.44 -23.66 20.99
CA ALA A 366 44.51 -23.36 22.07
C ALA A 366 43.47 -24.48 22.26
N THR A 367 43.24 -24.89 23.50
CA THR A 367 42.25 -25.93 23.81
C THR A 367 40.81 -25.41 23.67
N LEU A 368 39.86 -26.32 23.43
CA LEU A 368 38.43 -25.96 23.31
C LEU A 368 37.89 -25.21 24.55
N MET A 369 38.31 -25.59 25.75
CA MET A 369 37.90 -24.89 26.98
C MET A 369 38.43 -23.45 27.03
N GLN A 370 39.66 -23.21 26.55
CA GLN A 370 40.24 -21.86 26.49
C GLN A 370 39.52 -20.99 25.45
N LEU A 371 39.17 -21.57 24.30
CA LEU A 371 38.42 -20.87 23.25
C LEU A 371 36.98 -20.53 23.69
N GLN A 372 36.31 -21.43 24.42
CA GLN A 372 35.01 -21.13 25.01
C GLN A 372 35.10 -20.02 26.07
N ALA A 373 36.13 -20.05 26.93
CA ALA A 373 36.36 -18.98 27.90
C ALA A 373 36.58 -17.61 27.23
N ASN A 374 37.27 -17.57 26.09
CA ASN A 374 37.42 -16.35 25.31
C ASN A 374 36.07 -15.84 24.77
N ILE A 375 35.22 -16.73 24.25
CA ILE A 375 33.87 -16.38 23.80
C ILE A 375 33.07 -15.78 24.96
N ASP A 376 32.96 -16.51 26.07
CA ASP A 376 32.16 -16.09 27.23
C ASP A 376 32.65 -14.76 27.81
N TRP A 377 33.97 -14.57 27.85
CA TRP A 377 34.58 -13.32 28.29
C TRP A 377 34.26 -12.15 27.35
N VAL A 378 34.40 -12.33 26.03
CA VAL A 378 34.11 -11.24 25.08
C VAL A 378 32.61 -10.89 25.08
N CYS A 379 31.73 -11.88 25.12
CA CYS A 379 30.28 -11.66 25.14
C CYS A 379 29.83 -10.91 26.41
N SER A 380 30.50 -11.15 27.54
CA SER A 380 30.25 -10.41 28.79
C SER A 380 30.82 -8.99 28.80
N HIS A 381 31.66 -8.62 27.82
CA HIS A 381 32.31 -7.31 27.71
C HIS A 381 31.74 -6.43 26.58
N GLY A 382 30.46 -6.64 26.24
CA GLY A 382 29.68 -5.71 25.42
C GLY A 382 29.81 -5.90 23.90
N ILE A 383 30.33 -7.03 23.45
CA ILE A 383 30.34 -7.43 22.03
C ILE A 383 29.14 -8.34 21.75
N ASP A 384 28.46 -8.09 20.63
CA ASP A 384 27.31 -8.87 20.19
C ASP A 384 27.74 -10.26 19.71
N CYS A 385 27.29 -11.29 20.44
CA CYS A 385 27.56 -12.69 20.17
C CYS A 385 26.40 -13.42 19.48
N THR A 386 25.32 -12.72 19.10
CA THR A 386 24.24 -13.29 18.27
C THR A 386 24.75 -13.90 16.94
N PRO A 387 25.80 -13.37 16.26
CA PRO A 387 26.30 -13.97 15.02
C PRO A 387 26.90 -15.36 15.17
N ILE A 388 27.41 -15.72 16.36
CA ILE A 388 28.01 -17.03 16.67
C ILE A 388 27.10 -17.92 17.53
N SER A 389 25.85 -17.50 17.75
CA SER A 389 24.80 -18.26 18.43
C SER A 389 24.01 -19.11 17.43
N PRO A 390 23.29 -20.17 17.85
CA PRO A 390 22.54 -21.04 16.93
C PRO A 390 21.68 -20.29 15.90
N GLY A 391 21.96 -20.48 14.61
CA GLY A 391 21.29 -19.78 13.50
C GLY A 391 21.93 -18.46 13.06
N GLY A 392 23.00 -18.02 13.73
CA GLY A 392 23.78 -16.85 13.36
C GLY A 392 24.68 -17.06 12.14
N ILE A 393 25.13 -15.95 11.54
CA ILE A 393 25.94 -15.94 10.29
C ILE A 393 27.31 -16.61 10.41
N CYS A 394 27.77 -16.89 11.62
CA CYS A 394 29.02 -17.57 11.96
C CYS A 394 28.77 -18.73 12.95
N PHE A 395 27.60 -19.38 12.87
CA PHE A 395 27.28 -20.56 13.66
C PHE A 395 27.54 -21.84 12.86
N ASP A 396 28.77 -22.35 12.93
CA ASP A 396 29.13 -23.65 12.38
C ASP A 396 29.14 -24.71 13.49
N ASN A 397 28.40 -25.81 13.30
CA ASN A 397 28.08 -26.79 14.33
C ASN A 397 29.29 -27.59 14.85
N ASN A 398 30.48 -27.50 14.25
CA ASN A 398 31.66 -28.28 14.67
C ASN A 398 33.00 -27.52 14.76
N ASN A 399 33.07 -26.19 14.65
CA ASN A 399 34.34 -25.47 14.74
C ASN A 399 34.32 -24.31 15.76
N MET A 400 34.70 -24.60 17.00
CA MET A 400 34.78 -23.61 18.09
C MET A 400 35.90 -22.58 17.86
N THR A 401 36.98 -22.95 17.17
CA THR A 401 38.08 -22.05 16.82
C THR A 401 37.62 -20.93 15.89
N THR A 402 36.76 -21.23 14.92
CA THR A 402 36.19 -20.23 14.01
C THR A 402 35.25 -19.26 14.74
N ARG A 403 34.37 -19.78 15.62
CA ARG A 403 33.47 -18.94 16.44
C ARG A 403 34.23 -18.05 17.40
N SER A 404 35.23 -18.60 18.08
CA SER A 404 36.11 -17.85 18.97
C SER A 404 36.87 -16.77 18.20
N SER A 405 37.44 -17.10 17.03
CA SER A 405 38.18 -16.13 16.22
C SER A 405 37.32 -14.99 15.70
N PHE A 406 36.05 -15.26 15.33
CA PHE A 406 35.11 -14.22 14.91
C PHE A 406 34.86 -13.18 16.01
N ILE A 407 34.59 -13.64 17.23
CA ILE A 407 34.28 -12.76 18.36
C ILE A 407 35.53 -12.11 18.96
N MET A 408 36.66 -12.82 19.04
CA MET A 408 37.96 -12.24 19.42
C MET A 408 38.36 -11.11 18.47
N ASN A 409 38.15 -11.29 17.17
CA ASN A 409 38.39 -10.25 16.17
C ASN A 409 37.45 -9.04 16.33
N ALA A 410 36.16 -9.28 16.58
CA ALA A 410 35.20 -8.20 16.84
C ALA A 410 35.61 -7.34 18.05
N TYR A 411 36.07 -7.98 19.12
CA TYR A 411 36.61 -7.28 20.29
C TYR A 411 37.89 -6.51 19.97
N TYR A 412 38.88 -7.15 19.32
CA TYR A 412 40.13 -6.52 18.90
C TYR A 412 39.91 -5.26 18.06
N GLN A 413 38.97 -5.30 17.11
CA GLN A 413 38.62 -4.17 16.26
C GLN A 413 37.91 -3.06 17.06
N SER A 414 37.01 -3.42 17.99
CA SER A 414 36.36 -2.45 18.88
C SER A 414 37.35 -1.66 19.76
N LYS A 415 38.56 -2.19 19.97
CA LYS A 415 39.65 -1.58 20.75
C LYS A 415 40.75 -0.95 19.90
N GLY A 416 40.52 -0.76 18.60
CA GLY A 416 41.43 -0.02 17.71
C GLY A 416 42.64 -0.81 17.22
N CYS A 417 42.56 -2.14 17.17
CA CYS A 417 43.59 -3.02 16.59
C CYS A 417 44.97 -2.95 17.27
N VAL A 418 45.01 -2.74 18.59
CA VAL A 418 46.27 -2.76 19.35
C VAL A 418 46.71 -4.20 19.60
N ASP A 419 47.90 -4.59 19.14
CA ASP A 419 48.37 -5.99 19.13
C ASP A 419 48.27 -6.69 20.51
N VAL A 420 48.49 -5.98 21.61
CA VAL A 420 48.37 -6.52 22.99
C VAL A 420 46.95 -6.96 23.35
N VAL A 421 45.92 -6.40 22.72
CA VAL A 421 44.51 -6.74 22.96
C VAL A 421 44.17 -8.12 22.41
N CYS A 422 44.94 -8.61 21.43
CA CYS A 422 44.74 -9.92 20.85
C CYS A 422 45.39 -11.07 21.64
N ASP A 423 46.01 -10.81 22.80
CA ASP A 423 46.71 -11.85 23.54
C ASP A 423 45.76 -12.92 24.14
N PHE A 424 44.59 -12.52 24.67
CA PHE A 424 43.60 -13.42 25.30
C PHE A 424 44.24 -14.46 26.22
N SER A 425 45.08 -14.02 27.17
CA SER A 425 45.83 -14.90 28.07
C SER A 425 46.71 -15.91 27.33
N GLY A 426 47.40 -15.45 26.29
CA GLY A 426 48.29 -16.22 25.43
C GLY A 426 47.60 -17.09 24.36
N THR A 427 46.28 -17.03 24.22
CA THR A 427 45.50 -17.91 23.31
C THR A 427 45.10 -17.26 21.99
N GLY A 428 45.29 -15.95 21.82
CA GLY A 428 45.06 -15.24 20.57
C GLY A 428 46.35 -14.81 19.87
N ILE A 429 46.28 -14.60 18.55
CA ILE A 429 47.38 -14.15 17.71
C ILE A 429 46.88 -13.20 16.62
N VAL A 430 47.67 -12.14 16.36
CA VAL A 430 47.41 -11.20 15.26
C VAL A 430 47.90 -11.80 13.95
N THR A 431 47.04 -11.81 12.92
CA THR A 431 47.36 -12.28 11.57
C THR A 431 47.09 -11.19 10.54
N SER A 432 47.86 -11.21 9.45
CA SER A 432 47.63 -10.38 8.25
C SER A 432 46.91 -11.14 7.14
N THR A 433 46.51 -12.39 7.40
CA THR A 433 45.76 -13.22 6.45
C THR A 433 44.29 -13.22 6.85
N ASN A 434 43.39 -12.92 5.90
CA ASN A 434 41.95 -12.86 6.16
C ASN A 434 41.46 -14.23 6.70
N PRO A 435 40.96 -14.30 7.95
CA PRO A 435 40.54 -15.55 8.56
C PRO A 435 39.10 -15.98 8.22
N SER A 436 38.45 -15.29 7.29
CA SER A 436 37.09 -15.60 6.84
C SER A 436 37.01 -17.00 6.23
N THR A 437 35.95 -17.74 6.57
CA THR A 437 35.60 -19.03 5.98
C THR A 437 34.29 -18.91 5.20
N SER A 438 33.96 -19.88 4.34
CA SER A 438 32.70 -19.88 3.57
C SER A 438 31.44 -19.97 4.45
N THR A 439 31.57 -20.49 5.67
CA THR A 439 30.49 -20.62 6.67
C THR A 439 30.53 -19.54 7.76
N CYS A 440 31.58 -18.72 7.80
CA CYS A 440 31.73 -17.62 8.74
C CYS A 440 32.59 -16.49 8.13
N PRO A 441 31.96 -15.46 7.52
CA PRO A 441 32.67 -14.31 6.98
C PRO A 441 33.01 -13.32 8.10
N ILE A 442 34.29 -13.03 8.32
CA ILE A 442 34.76 -12.05 9.30
C ILE A 442 34.75 -10.65 8.63
N PRO A 443 34.11 -9.62 9.21
CA PRO A 443 33.96 -8.30 8.59
C PRO A 443 35.30 -7.66 8.18
N ILE A 444 35.31 -7.01 7.01
CA ILE A 444 36.45 -6.30 6.41
C ILE A 444 36.13 -4.80 6.35
N GLY A 445 37.03 -3.94 6.85
CA GLY A 445 36.91 -2.49 6.71
C GLY A 445 37.42 -2.01 5.35
N GLU A 446 36.62 -1.24 4.61
CA GLU A 446 37.02 -0.61 3.34
C GLU A 446 37.96 0.58 3.60
N GLY A 447 39.26 0.37 3.36
CA GLY A 447 40.23 1.44 3.17
C GLY A 447 40.18 1.93 1.71
N GLY A 448 40.02 3.24 1.54
CA GLY A 448 39.63 3.87 0.29
C GLY A 448 40.56 3.71 -0.91
N GLY A 449 39.94 3.87 -2.09
CA GLY A 449 40.59 4.33 -3.32
C GLY A 449 40.99 3.23 -4.29
N GLY A 450 40.10 2.94 -5.25
CA GLY A 450 40.48 2.27 -6.50
C GLY A 450 39.39 1.39 -7.07
N ASN A 451 38.86 1.80 -8.23
CA ASN A 451 38.00 1.00 -9.10
C ASN A 451 38.41 -0.49 -9.10
N GLY A 452 37.52 -1.39 -8.65
CA GLY A 452 37.82 -2.82 -8.58
C GLY A 452 36.57 -3.69 -8.49
N ALA A 453 36.46 -4.63 -9.41
CA ALA A 453 35.32 -5.50 -9.65
C ALA A 453 34.92 -6.40 -8.46
N LYS A 454 33.62 -6.77 -8.42
CA LYS A 454 33.05 -7.85 -7.58
C LYS A 454 33.91 -9.12 -7.66
N SER A 455 34.53 -9.53 -6.56
CA SER A 455 35.23 -10.82 -6.45
C SER A 455 34.19 -11.95 -6.43
N LYS A 456 34.23 -12.79 -7.47
CA LYS A 456 33.39 -13.99 -7.65
C LYS A 456 34.15 -15.22 -7.15
N SER A 457 33.48 -16.14 -6.47
CA SER A 457 34.07 -17.41 -6.03
C SER A 457 34.48 -18.28 -7.22
N VAL A 458 35.73 -18.75 -7.20
CA VAL A 458 36.34 -19.63 -8.21
C VAL A 458 36.41 -21.05 -7.65
N ASN A 459 36.05 -22.04 -8.46
CA ASN A 459 36.03 -23.46 -8.07
C ASN A 459 37.07 -24.26 -8.87
N TRP A 460 37.73 -25.22 -8.23
CA TRP A 460 38.64 -26.17 -8.86
C TRP A 460 38.23 -27.61 -8.53
N CYS A 461 38.63 -28.56 -9.38
CA CYS A 461 38.57 -29.97 -9.05
C CYS A 461 39.94 -30.47 -8.60
N MET A 462 40.02 -31.10 -7.43
CA MET A 462 41.27 -31.65 -6.89
C MET A 462 41.15 -33.11 -6.46
N ALA A 463 42.26 -33.84 -6.47
CA ALA A 463 42.32 -35.19 -5.92
C ALA A 463 42.19 -35.17 -4.38
N LYS A 464 41.37 -36.06 -3.81
CA LYS A 464 41.21 -36.21 -2.35
C LYS A 464 42.49 -36.71 -1.67
N GLN A 465 42.67 -36.42 -0.38
CA GLN A 465 43.88 -36.85 0.37
C GLN A 465 43.97 -38.37 0.51
N GLU A 466 42.83 -39.03 0.59
CA GLU A 466 42.67 -40.47 0.76
C GLU A 466 42.73 -41.28 -0.54
N ALA A 467 42.91 -40.65 -1.70
CA ALA A 467 42.98 -41.33 -2.99
C ALA A 467 44.31 -42.09 -3.16
N THR A 468 44.24 -43.38 -3.50
CA THR A 468 45.42 -44.22 -3.71
C THR A 468 46.15 -43.90 -5.01
N GLU A 469 47.44 -44.17 -5.07
CA GLU A 469 48.24 -43.98 -6.29
C GLU A 469 47.64 -44.74 -7.49
N THR A 470 47.19 -45.97 -7.31
CA THR A 470 46.53 -46.72 -8.40
C THR A 470 45.27 -46.04 -8.94
N GLN A 471 44.46 -45.42 -8.07
CA GLN A 471 43.28 -44.66 -8.48
C GLN A 471 43.64 -43.37 -9.21
N LEU A 472 44.67 -42.65 -8.75
CA LEU A 472 45.12 -41.41 -9.38
C LEU A 472 45.73 -41.66 -10.76
N GLN A 473 46.48 -42.74 -10.93
CA GLN A 473 47.00 -43.12 -12.26
C GLN A 473 45.85 -43.52 -13.20
N ALA A 474 44.86 -44.28 -12.71
CA ALA A 474 43.68 -44.62 -13.51
C ALA A 474 42.87 -43.38 -13.93
N ASN A 475 42.75 -42.36 -13.07
CA ASN A 475 42.12 -41.10 -13.42
C ASN A 475 42.89 -40.37 -14.53
N ILE A 476 44.22 -40.30 -14.42
CA ILE A 476 45.09 -39.70 -15.44
C ILE A 476 44.89 -40.41 -16.79
N ASP A 477 45.05 -41.73 -16.82
CA ASP A 477 44.94 -42.53 -18.05
C ASP A 477 43.56 -42.37 -18.70
N TRP A 478 42.50 -42.38 -17.87
CA TRP A 478 41.15 -42.17 -18.33
C TRP A 478 40.95 -40.77 -18.90
N VAL A 479 41.36 -39.71 -18.22
CA VAL A 479 41.19 -38.33 -18.73
C VAL A 479 41.97 -38.12 -20.03
N CYS A 480 43.20 -38.64 -20.14
CA CYS A 480 43.99 -38.55 -21.37
C CYS A 480 43.29 -39.29 -22.53
N SER A 481 42.61 -40.40 -22.26
CA SER A 481 41.80 -41.10 -23.27
C SER A 481 40.57 -40.31 -23.74
N GLN A 482 40.10 -39.33 -22.95
CA GLN A 482 38.97 -38.45 -23.30
C GLN A 482 39.37 -37.27 -24.19
N GLY A 483 40.62 -37.22 -24.68
CA GLY A 483 41.10 -36.17 -25.60
C GLY A 483 41.57 -34.88 -24.91
N ILE A 484 41.82 -34.91 -23.59
CA ILE A 484 42.46 -33.81 -22.85
C ILE A 484 43.98 -33.87 -23.00
N ASP A 485 44.64 -32.72 -23.19
CA ASP A 485 46.10 -32.66 -23.39
C ASP A 485 46.87 -32.97 -22.10
N CYS A 486 47.53 -34.14 -22.09
CA CYS A 486 48.34 -34.62 -20.97
C CYS A 486 49.84 -34.33 -21.10
N LYS A 487 50.28 -33.60 -22.13
CA LYS A 487 51.67 -33.14 -22.25
C LYS A 487 52.16 -32.32 -21.04
N PRO A 488 51.34 -31.46 -20.40
CA PRO A 488 51.77 -30.68 -19.24
C PRO A 488 52.19 -31.52 -18.02
N ILE A 489 51.71 -32.75 -17.90
CA ILE A 489 52.04 -33.68 -16.80
C ILE A 489 52.92 -34.86 -17.26
N SER A 490 53.49 -34.79 -18.46
CA SER A 490 54.45 -35.75 -19.00
C SER A 490 55.89 -35.32 -18.67
N PRO A 491 56.92 -36.20 -18.75
CA PRO A 491 58.30 -35.83 -18.42
C PRO A 491 58.78 -34.56 -19.15
N GLY A 492 59.19 -33.54 -18.38
CA GLY A 492 59.58 -32.22 -18.91
C GLY A 492 58.43 -31.20 -19.05
N GLY A 493 57.19 -31.56 -18.68
CA GLY A 493 56.04 -30.68 -18.69
C GLY A 493 55.96 -29.74 -17.47
N ILE A 494 55.18 -28.66 -17.61
CA ILE A 494 55.04 -27.57 -16.62
C ILE A 494 54.47 -27.99 -15.25
N CYS A 495 53.87 -29.19 -15.16
CA CYS A 495 53.29 -29.77 -13.95
C CYS A 495 53.85 -31.18 -13.68
N PHE A 496 55.03 -31.50 -14.23
CA PHE A 496 55.74 -32.75 -13.97
C PHE A 496 56.73 -32.57 -12.81
N ASP A 497 56.21 -32.59 -11.59
CA ASP A 497 57.03 -32.54 -10.38
C ASP A 497 57.45 -33.96 -9.95
N ASN A 498 58.74 -34.15 -9.64
CA ASN A 498 59.41 -35.43 -9.35
C ASN A 498 58.69 -36.19 -8.20
N ASN A 499 57.85 -37.16 -8.58
CA ASN A 499 57.12 -38.15 -7.78
C ASN A 499 55.84 -37.73 -7.03
N ASN A 500 55.25 -36.54 -7.22
CA ASN A 500 53.92 -36.27 -6.65
C ASN A 500 52.77 -36.56 -7.64
N MET A 501 52.24 -37.79 -7.60
CA MET A 501 51.15 -38.20 -8.49
C MET A 501 49.84 -37.45 -8.23
N LYS A 502 49.65 -36.94 -7.02
CA LYS A 502 48.47 -36.19 -6.63
C LYS A 502 48.39 -34.82 -7.30
N THR A 503 49.52 -34.14 -7.42
CA THR A 503 49.61 -32.85 -8.13
C THR A 503 49.30 -33.02 -9.62
N ARG A 504 49.88 -34.05 -10.26
CA ARG A 504 49.61 -34.39 -11.67
C ARG A 504 48.15 -34.75 -11.91
N SER A 505 47.57 -35.59 -11.03
CA SER A 505 46.17 -35.96 -11.11
C SER A 505 45.24 -34.76 -10.89
N THR A 506 45.56 -33.87 -9.94
CA THR A 506 44.76 -32.66 -9.66
C THR A 506 44.73 -31.72 -10.87
N PHE A 507 45.86 -31.50 -11.53
CA PHE A 507 45.92 -30.67 -12.74
C PHE A 507 45.04 -31.22 -13.86
N ILE A 508 45.12 -32.53 -14.13
CA ILE A 508 44.36 -33.17 -15.22
C ILE A 508 42.87 -33.35 -14.88
N MET A 509 42.54 -33.68 -13.63
CA MET A 509 41.14 -33.73 -13.17
C MET A 509 40.48 -32.35 -13.28
N ASN A 510 41.21 -31.27 -12.97
CA ASN A 510 40.73 -29.91 -13.16
C ASN A 510 40.54 -29.56 -14.64
N ALA A 511 41.47 -29.95 -15.52
CA ALA A 511 41.33 -29.74 -16.96
C ALA A 511 40.11 -30.47 -17.55
N TYR A 512 39.80 -31.68 -17.07
CA TYR A 512 38.59 -32.40 -17.45
C TYR A 512 37.32 -31.73 -16.90
N TYR A 513 37.32 -31.33 -15.63
CA TYR A 513 36.24 -30.61 -14.98
C TYR A 513 35.90 -29.29 -15.70
N GLU A 514 36.93 -28.56 -16.15
CA GLU A 514 36.81 -27.39 -17.03
C GLU A 514 36.17 -27.74 -18.37
N SER A 515 36.65 -28.81 -19.04
CA SER A 515 36.10 -29.26 -20.33
C SER A 515 34.62 -29.63 -20.28
N LYS A 516 34.11 -29.99 -19.10
CA LYS A 516 32.71 -30.37 -18.86
C LYS A 516 31.86 -29.26 -18.24
N GLY A 517 32.37 -28.03 -18.18
CA GLY A 517 31.60 -26.87 -17.73
C GLY A 517 31.31 -26.86 -16.23
N TYR A 518 32.22 -27.41 -15.42
CA TYR A 518 32.19 -27.33 -13.96
C TYR A 518 31.00 -28.03 -13.28
N SER A 519 30.45 -29.09 -13.87
CA SER A 519 29.38 -29.88 -13.24
C SER A 519 29.92 -30.67 -12.04
N LYS A 520 29.17 -30.71 -10.93
CA LYS A 520 29.59 -31.39 -9.70
C LYS A 520 29.97 -32.86 -9.94
N ASP A 521 29.27 -33.55 -10.83
CA ASP A 521 29.52 -34.95 -11.16
C ASP A 521 30.82 -35.16 -11.98
N ALA A 522 31.28 -34.13 -12.72
CA ALA A 522 32.52 -34.22 -13.49
C ALA A 522 33.79 -34.19 -12.62
N CYS A 523 33.67 -33.85 -11.33
CA CYS A 523 34.77 -33.89 -10.38
C CYS A 523 34.74 -35.12 -9.44
N ASP A 524 33.74 -36.00 -9.54
CA ASP A 524 33.62 -37.13 -8.61
C ASP A 524 34.72 -38.19 -8.81
N PHE A 525 35.05 -38.53 -10.07
CA PHE A 525 36.07 -39.53 -10.42
C PHE A 525 35.95 -40.83 -9.60
N ARG A 526 34.73 -41.38 -9.50
CA ARG A 526 34.41 -42.56 -8.68
C ARG A 526 34.78 -42.35 -7.20
N GLY A 527 34.45 -41.17 -6.68
CA GLY A 527 34.71 -40.74 -5.30
C GLY A 527 36.15 -40.28 -4.99
N SER A 528 37.06 -40.22 -5.97
CA SER A 528 38.47 -39.84 -5.75
C SER A 528 38.77 -38.34 -5.98
N GLY A 529 37.82 -37.57 -6.51
CA GLY A 529 37.93 -36.12 -6.68
C GLY A 529 36.97 -35.31 -5.81
N ILE A 530 37.32 -34.05 -5.54
CA ILE A 530 36.53 -33.11 -4.75
C ILE A 530 36.63 -31.69 -5.32
N VAL A 531 35.50 -30.99 -5.34
CA VAL A 531 35.46 -29.57 -5.72
C VAL A 531 35.91 -28.71 -4.54
N THR A 532 36.87 -27.82 -4.77
CA THR A 532 37.43 -26.91 -3.77
C THR A 532 37.34 -25.46 -4.23
N THR A 533 37.13 -24.55 -3.30
CA THR A 533 37.24 -23.09 -3.53
C THR A 533 38.63 -22.55 -3.20
N THR A 534 39.51 -23.41 -2.70
CA THR A 534 40.89 -23.08 -2.35
C THR A 534 41.78 -23.44 -3.52
N ASN A 535 42.58 -22.49 -4.01
CA ASN A 535 43.47 -22.69 -5.15
C ASN A 535 44.41 -23.89 -4.89
N PRO A 536 44.32 -24.99 -5.67
CA PRO A 536 45.12 -26.19 -5.45
C PRO A 536 46.51 -26.11 -6.11
N SER A 537 46.90 -24.95 -6.66
CA SER A 537 48.21 -24.73 -7.26
C SER A 537 49.35 -24.90 -6.25
N THR A 538 50.46 -25.49 -6.68
CA THR A 538 51.72 -25.54 -5.94
C THR A 538 52.73 -24.57 -6.54
N SER A 539 53.88 -24.39 -5.88
CA SER A 539 55.00 -23.58 -6.41
C SER A 539 55.56 -24.12 -7.72
N THR A 540 55.33 -25.41 -8.01
CA THR A 540 55.84 -26.14 -9.17
C THR A 540 54.78 -26.43 -10.23
N CYS A 541 53.49 -26.27 -9.91
CA CYS A 541 52.39 -26.55 -10.82
C CYS A 541 51.21 -25.59 -10.57
N VAL A 542 50.92 -24.74 -11.56
CA VAL A 542 49.80 -23.80 -11.50
C VAL A 542 48.56 -24.43 -12.12
N VAL A 543 47.51 -24.62 -11.32
CA VAL A 543 46.21 -25.16 -11.76
C VAL A 543 45.31 -23.99 -12.16
N PRO A 544 44.86 -23.91 -13.43
CA PRO A 544 44.07 -22.79 -13.92
C PRO A 544 42.75 -22.65 -13.15
N ALA A 545 42.37 -21.39 -12.87
CA ALA A 545 41.12 -21.02 -12.22
C ALA A 545 39.94 -21.19 -13.17
N SER A 546 38.77 -21.55 -12.64
CA SER A 546 37.50 -21.44 -13.37
C SER A 546 37.22 -19.98 -13.74
N GLN A 547 37.78 -19.51 -14.85
CA GLN A 547 37.32 -18.26 -15.43
C GLN A 547 35.94 -18.52 -15.99
N ASN A 548 34.98 -17.65 -15.64
CA ASN A 548 33.72 -17.55 -16.36
C ASN A 548 34.07 -17.27 -17.83
N ARG A 549 34.26 -18.33 -18.63
CA ARG A 549 33.92 -18.26 -20.02
C ARG A 549 32.44 -17.92 -19.98
N SER A 550 32.12 -16.71 -20.40
CA SER A 550 30.77 -16.29 -20.73
C SER A 550 30.27 -17.16 -21.89
N GLN A 551 30.03 -18.44 -21.63
CA GLN A 551 28.93 -19.16 -22.23
C GLN A 551 27.68 -18.73 -21.47
N ILE A 552 27.26 -17.53 -21.84
CA ILE A 552 25.85 -17.27 -22.02
C ILE A 552 25.36 -18.43 -22.90
N SER A 553 24.70 -19.41 -22.29
CA SER A 553 23.84 -20.30 -23.06
C SER A 553 22.95 -19.39 -23.89
N GLY A 554 22.97 -19.50 -25.22
CA GLY A 554 22.16 -18.67 -26.10
C GLY A 554 20.70 -18.54 -25.62
N ALA A 555 20.18 -19.57 -24.94
CA ALA A 555 18.86 -19.59 -24.33
C ALA A 555 18.60 -18.54 -23.23
N THR A 556 19.57 -18.10 -22.42
CA THR A 556 19.30 -17.22 -21.25
C THR A 556 19.45 -15.74 -21.58
N MET A 557 20.33 -15.35 -22.50
CA MET A 557 20.38 -13.99 -23.03
C MET A 557 19.31 -13.76 -24.09
N GLU A 558 18.99 -14.75 -24.93
CA GLU A 558 17.76 -14.67 -25.73
C GLU A 558 16.55 -14.59 -24.82
N PHE A 559 16.43 -15.37 -23.74
CA PHE A 559 15.28 -15.27 -22.83
C PHE A 559 15.20 -13.90 -22.14
N LEU A 560 16.30 -13.34 -21.63
CA LEU A 560 16.28 -12.02 -20.98
C LEU A 560 16.06 -10.87 -21.98
N VAL A 561 16.63 -10.94 -23.18
CA VAL A 561 16.36 -9.97 -24.26
C VAL A 561 14.93 -10.13 -24.76
N THR A 562 14.42 -11.35 -24.92
CA THR A 562 13.02 -11.62 -25.30
C THR A 562 12.07 -11.17 -24.21
N VAL A 563 12.39 -11.36 -22.92
CA VAL A 563 11.56 -10.86 -21.81
C VAL A 563 11.61 -9.34 -21.74
N ALA A 564 12.75 -8.70 -21.99
CA ALA A 564 12.86 -7.24 -22.06
C ALA A 564 12.13 -6.67 -23.29
N GLU A 565 12.27 -7.29 -24.46
CA GLU A 565 11.55 -6.95 -25.68
C GLU A 565 10.05 -7.19 -25.52
N PHE A 566 9.64 -8.31 -24.94
CA PHE A 566 8.24 -8.62 -24.67
C PHE A 566 7.66 -7.65 -23.62
N SER A 567 8.44 -7.26 -22.62
CA SER A 567 8.03 -6.23 -21.65
C SER A 567 7.91 -4.86 -22.31
N LEU A 568 8.81 -4.52 -23.23
CA LEU A 568 8.77 -3.27 -23.99
C LEU A 568 7.60 -3.26 -24.98
N TRP A 569 7.37 -4.36 -25.70
CA TRP A 569 6.21 -4.57 -26.57
C TRP A 569 4.91 -4.57 -25.77
N LEU A 570 4.86 -5.19 -24.60
CA LEU A 570 3.70 -5.14 -23.71
C LEU A 570 3.44 -3.70 -23.26
N LEU A 571 4.48 -2.95 -22.90
CA LEU A 571 4.36 -1.55 -22.52
C LEU A 571 3.88 -0.68 -23.70
N LEU A 572 4.42 -0.91 -24.90
CA LEU A 572 3.98 -0.25 -26.13
C LEU A 572 2.55 -0.62 -26.51
N ILE A 573 2.12 -1.87 -26.35
CA ILE A 573 0.75 -2.33 -26.61
C ILE A 573 -0.20 -1.74 -25.58
N VAL A 574 0.17 -1.68 -24.30
CA VAL A 574 -0.62 -1.04 -23.25
C VAL A 574 -0.74 0.46 -23.53
N LEU A 575 0.36 1.12 -23.91
CA LEU A 575 0.37 2.55 -24.23
C LEU A 575 -0.42 2.85 -25.50
N PHE A 576 -0.30 2.02 -26.54
CA PHE A 576 -1.08 2.11 -27.76
C PHE A 576 -2.56 1.82 -27.51
N GLY A 577 -2.88 0.83 -26.68
CA GLY A 577 -4.24 0.52 -26.25
C GLY A 577 -4.85 1.68 -25.49
N PHE A 578 -4.13 2.24 -24.51
CA PHE A 578 -4.55 3.43 -23.77
C PHE A 578 -4.78 4.62 -24.70
N LEU A 579 -3.83 4.91 -25.60
CA LEU A 579 -3.96 5.99 -26.58
C LEU A 579 -5.16 5.76 -27.51
N SER A 580 -5.38 4.52 -27.95
CA SER A 580 -6.52 4.15 -28.79
C SER A 580 -7.85 4.34 -28.07
N VAL A 581 -7.93 4.02 -26.77
CA VAL A 581 -9.14 4.27 -25.96
C VAL A 581 -9.35 5.78 -25.78
N VAL A 582 -8.29 6.56 -25.52
CA VAL A 582 -8.39 8.03 -25.43
C VAL A 582 -8.88 8.62 -26.75
N VAL A 583 -8.31 8.22 -27.88
CA VAL A 583 -8.72 8.68 -29.22
C VAL A 583 -10.16 8.26 -29.53
N PHE A 584 -10.52 7.00 -29.25
CA PHE A 584 -11.88 6.49 -29.47
C PHE A 584 -12.91 7.23 -28.62
N GLU A 585 -12.63 7.47 -27.34
CA GLU A 585 -13.55 8.17 -26.44
C GLU A 585 -13.62 9.68 -26.76
N ALA A 586 -12.50 10.29 -27.17
CA ALA A 586 -12.49 11.66 -27.70
C ALA A 586 -13.33 11.77 -28.99
N TRP A 587 -13.22 10.80 -29.90
CA TRP A 587 -14.03 10.72 -31.11
C TRP A 587 -15.51 10.48 -30.79
N ARG A 588 -15.83 9.58 -29.86
CA ARG A 588 -17.20 9.32 -29.39
C ARG A 588 -17.86 10.58 -28.83
N ARG A 589 -17.08 11.42 -28.15
CA ARG A 589 -17.56 12.68 -27.55
C ARG A 589 -17.53 13.89 -28.48
N ARG A 590 -17.17 13.74 -29.77
CA ARG A 590 -17.07 14.87 -30.72
C ARG A 590 -18.35 15.68 -30.94
N HIS A 591 -19.52 15.12 -30.59
CA HIS A 591 -20.83 15.76 -30.68
C HIS A 591 -21.49 15.93 -29.30
N SER A 592 -20.72 15.83 -28.20
CA SER A 592 -21.27 15.95 -26.84
C SER A 592 -21.81 17.35 -26.53
N ASN A 593 -21.35 18.37 -27.25
CA ASN A 593 -21.89 19.73 -27.20
C ASN A 593 -23.21 19.90 -27.99
N VAL A 594 -23.55 18.96 -28.90
CA VAL A 594 -24.70 19.02 -29.83
C VAL A 594 -25.97 18.33 -29.30
N SER A 595 -25.91 17.52 -28.23
CA SER A 595 -27.09 16.85 -27.65
C SER A 595 -27.06 16.97 -26.12
N VAL A 596 -28.09 17.42 -25.39
CA VAL A 596 -29.55 17.34 -25.58
C VAL A 596 -30.19 18.67 -25.15
N GLU A 597 -31.07 19.20 -26.00
CA GLU A 597 -32.14 20.15 -25.65
C GLU A 597 -33.07 19.50 -24.62
N THR A 598 -33.32 20.14 -23.48
CA THR A 598 -34.38 19.66 -22.57
C THR A 598 -35.05 20.74 -21.73
N VAL A 599 -34.44 21.90 -21.52
CA VAL A 599 -35.07 22.96 -20.71
C VAL A 599 -35.65 24.00 -21.64
N THR A 600 -36.81 23.68 -22.21
CA THR A 600 -37.62 24.63 -22.99
C THR A 600 -38.43 25.54 -22.08
N THR A 601 -38.70 25.08 -20.85
CA THR A 601 -39.59 25.75 -19.89
C THR A 601 -39.04 25.70 -18.47
N LEU A 602 -39.31 26.74 -17.70
CA LEU A 602 -39.03 26.88 -16.28
C LEU A 602 -40.33 26.71 -15.49
N ASP A 603 -40.24 26.02 -14.36
CA ASP A 603 -41.37 25.81 -13.46
C ASP A 603 -41.46 26.98 -12.47
N ASP A 604 -42.64 27.61 -12.39
CA ASP A 604 -42.96 28.61 -11.37
C ASP A 604 -43.80 27.97 -10.26
N PRO A 605 -43.32 27.83 -9.01
CA PRO A 605 -44.12 27.30 -7.93
C PRO A 605 -45.35 28.15 -7.59
N LYS A 606 -45.45 29.40 -8.09
CA LYS A 606 -46.60 30.29 -7.93
C LYS A 606 -47.53 30.34 -9.16
N SER A 607 -47.17 29.70 -10.28
CA SER A 607 -47.96 29.72 -11.51
C SER A 607 -47.96 28.36 -12.21
N ILE A 608 -49.14 27.91 -12.62
CA ILE A 608 -49.29 26.64 -13.37
C ILE A 608 -48.76 26.77 -14.81
N LYS A 609 -48.58 28.00 -15.33
CA LYS A 609 -48.10 28.23 -16.69
C LYS A 609 -46.58 28.08 -16.77
N PRO A 610 -46.05 27.19 -17.62
CA PRO A 610 -44.61 27.06 -17.84
C PRO A 610 -44.06 28.32 -18.52
N ILE A 611 -42.92 28.82 -18.04
CA ILE A 611 -42.28 30.04 -18.58
C ILE A 611 -41.18 29.63 -19.56
N PRO A 612 -41.08 30.20 -20.77
CA PRO A 612 -39.99 29.90 -21.70
C PRO A 612 -38.61 30.15 -21.06
N CYS A 613 -37.68 29.22 -21.27
CA CYS A 613 -36.30 29.40 -20.81
C CYS A 613 -35.57 30.38 -21.75
N PRO A 614 -34.97 31.48 -21.25
CA PRO A 614 -34.21 32.40 -22.08
C PRO A 614 -32.93 31.72 -22.59
N HIS A 615 -32.34 32.27 -23.64
CA HIS A 615 -31.08 31.80 -24.20
C HIS A 615 -30.03 32.91 -24.22
N ILE A 616 -28.74 32.53 -24.18
CA ILE A 616 -27.60 33.47 -24.17
C ILE A 616 -27.52 34.35 -25.44
N THR A 617 -28.20 33.93 -26.51
CA THR A 617 -28.32 34.69 -27.75
C THR A 617 -29.33 35.83 -27.68
N ASP A 618 -30.26 35.78 -26.72
CA ASP A 618 -31.27 36.83 -26.54
C ASP A 618 -30.61 38.10 -25.98
N PRO A 619 -31.21 39.29 -26.16
CA PRO A 619 -30.74 40.50 -25.50
C PRO A 619 -30.68 40.35 -23.98
N ALA A 620 -29.70 41.00 -23.34
CA ALA A 620 -29.59 40.95 -21.89
C ALA A 620 -30.74 41.76 -21.24
N GLU A 621 -31.47 41.12 -20.32
CA GLU A 621 -32.58 41.73 -19.57
C GLU A 621 -32.20 42.04 -18.11
N LYS A 622 -31.08 41.47 -17.65
CA LYS A 622 -30.53 41.66 -16.31
C LYS A 622 -29.11 42.19 -16.40
N TYR A 623 -28.66 42.92 -15.38
CA TYR A 623 -27.28 43.36 -15.29
C TYR A 623 -26.36 42.16 -14.99
N LEU A 624 -26.74 41.33 -14.01
CA LEU A 624 -25.93 40.22 -13.53
C LEU A 624 -26.77 38.95 -13.34
N SER A 625 -26.19 37.79 -13.71
CA SER A 625 -26.73 36.47 -13.38
C SER A 625 -25.71 35.67 -12.57
N LEU A 626 -26.12 35.13 -11.41
CA LEU A 626 -25.31 34.24 -10.58
C LEU A 626 -25.74 32.80 -10.85
N ILE A 627 -24.82 31.97 -11.32
CA ILE A 627 -25.06 30.57 -11.67
C ILE A 627 -24.53 29.70 -10.52
N VAL A 628 -25.43 28.97 -9.87
CA VAL A 628 -25.13 28.11 -8.72
C VAL A 628 -25.41 26.65 -9.10
N PRO A 629 -24.39 25.81 -9.34
CA PRO A 629 -24.58 24.40 -9.61
C PRO A 629 -24.86 23.65 -8.31
N ALA A 630 -25.94 22.87 -8.27
CA ALA A 630 -26.35 22.12 -7.09
C ALA A 630 -26.49 20.63 -7.43
N TYR A 631 -25.86 19.76 -6.64
CA TYR A 631 -26.04 18.32 -6.70
C TYR A 631 -25.95 17.75 -5.29
N ASN A 632 -27.05 17.31 -4.71
CA ASN A 632 -27.10 16.87 -3.31
C ASN A 632 -26.49 17.92 -2.35
N GLU A 633 -27.12 19.09 -2.29
CA GLU A 633 -26.74 20.26 -1.50
C GLU A 633 -27.82 20.65 -0.48
N GLU A 634 -28.74 19.76 -0.08
CA GLU A 634 -29.88 20.08 0.80
C GLU A 634 -29.44 20.83 2.08
N LEU A 635 -28.29 20.46 2.65
CA LEU A 635 -27.77 21.03 3.89
C LEU A 635 -26.94 22.32 3.69
N ARG A 636 -26.38 22.55 2.50
CA ARG A 636 -25.42 23.65 2.25
C ARG A 636 -26.01 24.80 1.45
N LEU A 637 -26.89 24.47 0.51
CA LEU A 637 -27.54 25.44 -0.36
C LEU A 637 -28.32 26.54 0.40
N PRO A 638 -29.06 26.26 1.50
CA PRO A 638 -29.80 27.30 2.21
C PRO A 638 -28.90 28.43 2.73
N ALA A 639 -27.84 28.09 3.46
CA ALA A 639 -26.95 29.08 4.08
C ALA A 639 -26.19 29.89 3.02
N ALA A 640 -25.72 29.24 1.95
CA ALA A 640 -25.03 29.91 0.86
C ALA A 640 -25.96 30.88 0.09
N LEU A 641 -27.21 30.50 -0.14
CA LEU A 641 -28.19 31.35 -0.80
C LEU A 641 -28.67 32.49 0.10
N GLU A 642 -28.87 32.28 1.40
CA GLU A 642 -29.21 33.36 2.34
C GLU A 642 -28.11 34.43 2.37
N GLU A 643 -26.84 34.03 2.53
CA GLU A 643 -25.71 34.97 2.47
C GLU A 643 -25.66 35.72 1.14
N THR A 644 -25.90 35.03 0.03
CA THR A 644 -25.94 35.62 -1.31
C THR A 644 -27.08 36.63 -1.46
N MET A 645 -28.29 36.26 -1.04
CA MET A 645 -29.47 37.13 -1.17
C MET A 645 -29.37 38.36 -0.27
N ASP A 646 -28.87 38.20 0.97
CA ASP A 646 -28.67 39.31 1.89
C ASP A 646 -27.68 40.34 1.32
N TYR A 647 -26.55 39.87 0.77
CA TYR A 647 -25.57 40.73 0.10
C TYR A 647 -26.17 41.43 -1.13
N LEU A 648 -26.92 40.71 -1.97
CA LEU A 648 -27.54 41.29 -3.17
C LEU A 648 -28.61 42.33 -2.82
N GLN A 649 -29.41 42.10 -1.78
CA GLN A 649 -30.42 43.06 -1.31
C GLN A 649 -29.78 44.31 -0.73
N ASP A 650 -28.75 44.17 0.10
CA ASP A 650 -27.96 45.29 0.61
C ASP A 650 -27.36 46.10 -0.54
N ARG A 651 -26.77 45.44 -1.52
CA ARG A 651 -26.18 46.12 -2.68
C ARG A 651 -27.23 46.80 -3.57
N ALA A 652 -28.40 46.18 -3.76
CA ALA A 652 -29.53 46.78 -4.49
C ALA A 652 -30.06 48.07 -3.83
N SER A 653 -29.91 48.21 -2.51
CA SER A 653 -30.25 49.46 -1.81
C SER A 653 -29.27 50.61 -2.12
N ARG A 654 -28.02 50.27 -2.48
CA ARG A 654 -26.91 51.23 -2.71
C ARG A 654 -26.73 51.58 -4.20
N ASP A 655 -27.03 50.66 -5.11
CA ASP A 655 -26.87 50.81 -6.57
C ASP A 655 -28.16 50.43 -7.31
N LYS A 656 -28.75 51.38 -8.04
CA LYS A 656 -30.00 51.17 -8.79
C LYS A 656 -29.86 50.14 -9.92
N ASN A 657 -28.66 49.94 -10.47
CA ASN A 657 -28.42 48.90 -11.48
C ASN A 657 -28.50 47.48 -10.90
N MET A 658 -28.31 47.34 -9.58
CA MET A 658 -28.41 46.06 -8.87
C MET A 658 -29.84 45.61 -8.59
N ALA A 659 -30.85 46.43 -8.94
CA ALA A 659 -32.23 45.97 -9.03
C ALA A 659 -32.43 44.88 -10.12
N PHE A 660 -31.46 44.70 -11.00
CA PHE A 660 -31.48 43.76 -12.12
C PHE A 660 -30.49 42.59 -11.93
N VAL A 661 -30.49 41.95 -10.77
CA VAL A 661 -29.71 40.72 -10.50
C VAL A 661 -30.63 39.50 -10.47
N MET A 662 -30.13 38.37 -10.97
CA MET A 662 -30.84 37.09 -10.94
C MET A 662 -29.92 35.96 -10.47
N VAL A 663 -30.43 35.04 -9.64
CA VAL A 663 -29.76 33.80 -9.25
C VAL A 663 -30.38 32.63 -10.02
N VAL A 664 -29.54 31.84 -10.67
CA VAL A 664 -29.92 30.65 -11.45
C VAL A 664 -29.31 29.43 -10.75
N ILE A 665 -30.16 28.68 -10.07
CA ILE A 665 -29.79 27.42 -9.42
C ILE A 665 -29.96 26.30 -10.46
N VAL A 666 -28.90 25.55 -10.73
CA VAL A 666 -28.95 24.43 -11.67
C VAL A 666 -28.87 23.13 -10.90
N ASP A 667 -29.98 22.42 -10.80
CA ASP A 667 -30.06 21.13 -10.12
C ASP A 667 -29.60 20.01 -11.08
N ASP A 668 -28.40 19.49 -10.85
CA ASP A 668 -27.76 18.42 -11.64
C ASP A 668 -28.33 17.03 -11.27
N GLY A 669 -29.66 16.92 -11.16
CA GLY A 669 -30.36 15.69 -10.83
C GLY A 669 -30.10 15.18 -9.41
N SER A 670 -30.27 16.06 -8.42
CA SER A 670 -30.15 15.69 -7.00
C SER A 670 -31.15 14.61 -6.60
N VAL A 671 -30.74 13.74 -5.68
CA VAL A 671 -31.56 12.66 -5.11
C VAL A 671 -32.02 12.95 -3.67
N ASP A 672 -31.52 14.04 -3.08
CA ASP A 672 -31.92 14.54 -1.76
C ASP A 672 -32.98 15.68 -1.88
N GLY A 673 -33.24 16.39 -0.78
CA GLY A 673 -34.19 17.50 -0.76
C GLY A 673 -33.72 18.80 -1.44
N THR A 674 -32.58 18.83 -2.15
CA THR A 674 -32.04 20.05 -2.80
C THR A 674 -33.06 20.74 -3.70
N LYS A 675 -33.80 19.96 -4.50
CA LYS A 675 -34.82 20.50 -5.38
C LYS A 675 -35.88 21.26 -4.59
N ARG A 676 -36.40 20.67 -3.51
CA ARG A 676 -37.40 21.29 -2.62
C ARG A 676 -36.88 22.61 -2.06
N VAL A 677 -35.67 22.61 -1.50
CA VAL A 677 -35.01 23.81 -0.96
C VAL A 677 -34.94 24.91 -2.01
N ALA A 678 -34.45 24.59 -3.22
CA ALA A 678 -34.33 25.58 -4.29
C ALA A 678 -35.69 26.19 -4.70
N PHE A 679 -36.77 25.38 -4.74
CA PHE A 679 -38.12 25.87 -5.01
C PHE A 679 -38.68 26.75 -3.89
N ASP A 680 -38.34 26.50 -2.63
CA ASP A 680 -38.75 27.34 -1.50
C ASP A 680 -38.14 28.75 -1.59
N PHE A 681 -36.92 28.89 -2.11
CA PHE A 681 -36.32 30.20 -2.41
C PHE A 681 -37.04 30.95 -3.52
N ILE A 682 -37.53 30.28 -4.56
CA ILE A 682 -38.38 30.93 -5.59
C ILE A 682 -39.66 31.48 -4.96
N ARG A 683 -40.27 30.72 -4.03
CA ARG A 683 -41.47 31.18 -3.32
C ARG A 683 -41.19 32.44 -2.49
N LYS A 684 -40.00 32.54 -1.89
CA LYS A 684 -39.57 33.69 -1.06
C LYS A 684 -39.24 34.94 -1.89
N TYR A 685 -38.48 34.83 -2.98
CA TYR A 685 -37.89 35.99 -3.68
C TYR A 685 -38.43 36.29 -5.09
N THR A 686 -39.42 35.53 -5.59
CA THR A 686 -39.99 35.59 -6.96
C THR A 686 -39.10 35.01 -8.07
N ILE A 687 -39.74 34.54 -9.15
CA ILE A 687 -39.08 33.89 -10.29
C ILE A 687 -38.22 34.82 -11.16
N ASP A 688 -38.42 36.14 -11.03
CA ASP A 688 -37.59 37.12 -11.73
C ASP A 688 -36.23 37.33 -11.04
N ASN A 689 -36.15 37.02 -9.74
CA ASN A 689 -34.93 37.10 -8.94
C ASN A 689 -34.24 35.73 -8.79
N ILE A 690 -34.99 34.64 -8.64
CA ILE A 690 -34.44 33.28 -8.46
C ILE A 690 -35.10 32.31 -9.45
N ARG A 691 -34.27 31.53 -10.16
CA ARG A 691 -34.72 30.49 -11.10
C ARG A 691 -34.06 29.16 -10.79
N VAL A 692 -34.78 28.08 -11.08
CA VAL A 692 -34.26 26.71 -10.94
C VAL A 692 -34.32 26.01 -12.29
N ILE A 693 -33.20 25.42 -12.70
CA ILE A 693 -33.05 24.62 -13.92
C ILE A 693 -32.79 23.16 -13.50
N PRO A 694 -33.80 22.28 -13.53
CA PRO A 694 -33.60 20.87 -13.22
C PRO A 694 -33.10 20.09 -14.44
N LEU A 695 -31.97 19.40 -14.32
CA LEU A 695 -31.40 18.57 -15.39
C LEU A 695 -31.96 17.13 -15.41
N GLY A 696 -32.64 16.71 -14.35
CA GLY A 696 -33.32 15.41 -14.22
C GLY A 696 -32.38 14.21 -13.99
N LYS A 697 -31.10 14.31 -14.33
CA LYS A 697 -30.05 13.32 -14.02
C LYS A 697 -28.70 14.01 -13.85
N ASN A 698 -27.82 13.40 -13.05
CA ASN A 698 -26.45 13.89 -12.88
C ASN A 698 -25.65 13.78 -14.19
N GLN A 699 -25.29 14.93 -14.74
CA GLN A 699 -24.42 15.08 -15.90
C GLN A 699 -23.04 15.61 -15.53
N GLY A 700 -22.90 16.23 -14.36
CA GLY A 700 -21.67 16.78 -13.81
C GLY A 700 -21.69 18.31 -13.75
N LYS A 701 -20.83 18.86 -12.87
CA LYS A 701 -20.72 20.29 -12.58
C LYS A 701 -20.53 21.15 -13.84
N GLY A 702 -19.67 20.72 -14.77
CA GLY A 702 -19.42 21.45 -16.01
C GLY A 702 -20.66 21.57 -16.90
N GLU A 703 -21.50 20.52 -16.99
CA GLU A 703 -22.77 20.61 -17.73
C GLU A 703 -23.79 21.48 -17.00
N ALA A 704 -23.87 21.38 -15.66
CA ALA A 704 -24.74 22.23 -14.86
C ALA A 704 -24.40 23.73 -15.04
N ILE A 705 -23.12 24.09 -14.93
CA ILE A 705 -22.67 25.46 -15.20
C ILE A 705 -22.94 25.86 -16.65
N ARG A 706 -22.63 24.99 -17.63
CA ARG A 706 -22.87 25.27 -19.04
C ARG A 706 -24.34 25.59 -19.31
N LYS A 707 -25.27 24.78 -18.80
CA LYS A 707 -26.72 25.02 -18.94
C LYS A 707 -27.15 26.30 -18.23
N GLY A 708 -26.66 26.56 -17.01
CA GLY A 708 -26.94 27.81 -16.30
C GLY A 708 -26.47 29.05 -17.06
N MET A 709 -25.27 28.99 -17.63
CA MET A 709 -24.69 30.08 -18.43
C MET A 709 -25.48 30.32 -19.72
N LEU A 710 -25.80 29.25 -20.46
CA LEU A 710 -26.56 29.34 -21.71
C LEU A 710 -28.00 29.83 -21.52
N HIS A 711 -28.57 29.69 -20.32
CA HIS A 711 -29.95 30.08 -19.99
C HIS A 711 -30.04 31.29 -19.04
N SER A 712 -29.00 32.13 -19.01
CA SER A 712 -28.94 33.33 -18.17
C SER A 712 -29.32 34.61 -18.91
N ARG A 713 -29.87 35.60 -18.18
CA ARG A 713 -30.35 36.90 -18.71
C ARG A 713 -29.37 38.07 -18.49
N GLY A 714 -28.28 37.82 -17.77
CA GLY A 714 -27.29 38.84 -17.38
C GLY A 714 -26.43 39.35 -18.53
N GLN A 715 -25.97 40.60 -18.41
CA GLN A 715 -24.84 41.15 -19.16
C GLN A 715 -23.51 40.59 -18.63
N LEU A 716 -23.44 40.42 -17.31
CA LEU A 716 -22.39 39.71 -16.60
C LEU A 716 -22.94 38.39 -16.06
N LEU A 717 -22.13 37.35 -16.12
CA LEU A 717 -22.48 36.01 -15.66
C LEU A 717 -21.39 35.53 -14.69
N LEU A 718 -21.75 35.29 -13.44
CA LEU A 718 -20.85 34.80 -12.40
C LEU A 718 -21.22 33.38 -12.04
N MET A 719 -20.27 32.45 -12.09
CA MET A 719 -20.43 31.15 -11.41
C MET A 719 -20.00 31.26 -9.95
N LEU A 720 -20.78 30.62 -9.07
CA LEU A 720 -20.53 30.54 -7.64
C LEU A 720 -20.90 29.13 -7.15
N ASP A 721 -20.03 28.50 -6.36
CA ASP A 721 -20.29 27.18 -5.79
C ASP A 721 -21.41 27.21 -4.73
N ALA A 722 -22.22 26.14 -4.68
CA ALA A 722 -23.37 26.02 -3.77
C ALA A 722 -22.99 25.79 -2.29
N ASP A 723 -21.70 25.67 -1.97
CA ASP A 723 -21.20 25.38 -0.62
C ASP A 723 -20.83 26.64 0.19
N GLY A 724 -20.85 27.83 -0.44
CA GLY A 724 -20.48 29.09 0.22
C GLY A 724 -18.99 29.21 0.53
N ALA A 725 -18.13 28.37 -0.06
CA ALA A 725 -16.69 28.39 0.22
C ALA A 725 -16.00 29.69 -0.25
N THR A 726 -16.49 30.29 -1.34
CA THR A 726 -16.06 31.61 -1.80
C THR A 726 -17.08 32.67 -1.37
N LYS A 727 -16.61 33.78 -0.80
CA LYS A 727 -17.47 34.85 -0.32
C LYS A 727 -18.00 35.70 -1.48
N VAL A 728 -19.32 35.81 -1.57
CA VAL A 728 -20.02 36.63 -2.58
C VAL A 728 -19.61 38.10 -2.54
N THR A 729 -19.15 38.60 -1.39
CA THR A 729 -18.66 39.97 -1.21
C THR A 729 -17.50 40.34 -2.14
N ASP A 730 -16.74 39.35 -2.63
CA ASP A 730 -15.63 39.58 -3.56
C ASP A 730 -16.07 39.74 -5.02
N LEU A 731 -17.38 39.68 -5.30
CA LEU A 731 -17.98 39.89 -6.60
C LEU A 731 -17.59 41.25 -7.20
N GLU A 732 -17.58 42.31 -6.39
CA GLU A 732 -17.18 43.66 -6.81
C GLU A 732 -15.74 43.71 -7.34
N LYS A 733 -14.84 42.88 -6.80
CA LYS A 733 -13.45 42.84 -7.28
C LYS A 733 -13.37 42.33 -8.72
N LEU A 734 -14.10 41.26 -9.03
CA LEU A 734 -14.14 40.69 -10.38
C LEU A 734 -14.82 41.67 -11.36
N GLU A 735 -15.93 42.25 -10.93
CA GLU A 735 -16.70 43.21 -11.72
C GLU A 735 -15.88 44.46 -12.09
N ASN A 736 -15.16 45.04 -11.12
CA ASN A 736 -14.32 46.21 -11.36
C ASN A 736 -13.19 45.90 -12.37
N GLN A 737 -12.58 44.72 -12.26
CA GLN A 737 -11.51 44.29 -13.17
C GLN A 737 -12.03 43.99 -14.58
N ILE A 738 -13.19 43.31 -14.71
CA ILE A 738 -13.82 43.12 -16.03
C ILE A 738 -14.18 44.45 -16.66
N ASN A 739 -14.76 45.39 -15.90
CA ASN A 739 -15.11 46.70 -16.42
C ASN A 739 -13.88 47.47 -16.94
N ALA A 740 -12.77 47.45 -16.19
CA ALA A 740 -11.53 48.11 -16.61
C ALA A 740 -10.99 47.53 -17.92
N VAL A 741 -10.84 46.20 -18.00
CA VAL A 741 -10.32 45.52 -19.19
C VAL A 741 -11.28 45.64 -20.37
N ALA A 742 -12.59 45.57 -20.14
CA ALA A 742 -13.58 45.71 -21.20
C ALA A 742 -13.56 47.10 -21.84
N ARG A 743 -13.35 48.16 -21.05
CA ARG A 743 -13.20 49.53 -21.56
C ARG A 743 -11.92 49.71 -22.37
N GLU A 744 -10.82 49.13 -21.91
CA GLU A 744 -9.54 49.12 -22.62
C GLU A 744 -9.68 48.41 -23.98
N GLU A 745 -10.20 47.18 -23.99
CA GLU A 745 -10.47 46.41 -25.21
C GLU A 745 -11.42 47.13 -26.18
N TYR A 746 -12.46 47.77 -25.65
CA TYR A 746 -13.41 48.52 -26.47
C TYR A 746 -12.76 49.73 -27.13
N SER A 747 -11.95 50.48 -26.37
CA SER A 747 -11.21 51.65 -26.86
C SER A 747 -10.21 51.27 -27.96
N ILE A 748 -9.52 50.13 -27.80
CA ILE A 748 -8.58 49.60 -28.80
C ILE A 748 -9.31 49.21 -30.10
N ARG A 749 -10.49 48.58 -29.99
CA ARG A 749 -11.26 48.11 -31.17
C ARG A 749 -12.04 49.23 -31.86
N ASN A 750 -12.46 50.27 -31.12
CA ASN A 750 -13.30 51.35 -31.63
C ASN A 750 -12.74 52.75 -31.26
N PRO A 751 -11.58 53.15 -31.81
CA PRO A 751 -10.88 54.39 -31.43
C PRO A 751 -11.63 55.68 -31.77
N ALA A 752 -12.69 55.61 -32.59
CA ALA A 752 -13.51 56.76 -33.01
C ALA A 752 -14.89 56.84 -32.31
N SER A 753 -15.23 55.88 -31.43
CA SER A 753 -16.54 55.82 -30.76
C SER A 753 -16.57 56.66 -29.48
N LYS A 754 -17.72 57.25 -29.14
CA LYS A 754 -17.93 57.96 -27.88
C LYS A 754 -18.28 56.95 -26.78
N ASP A 755 -17.86 57.23 -25.54
CA ASP A 755 -18.13 56.39 -24.34
C ASP A 755 -19.61 56.01 -24.13
N MET A 756 -20.55 56.76 -24.71
CA MET A 756 -22.00 56.53 -24.57
C MET A 756 -22.50 55.24 -25.24
N ASP A 757 -21.75 54.65 -26.18
CA ASP A 757 -22.15 53.41 -26.88
C ASP A 757 -21.59 52.13 -26.22
N PHE A 758 -20.78 52.27 -25.16
CA PHE A 758 -20.14 51.15 -24.49
C PHE A 758 -21.16 50.27 -23.75
N LYS A 759 -21.23 48.99 -24.14
CA LYS A 759 -21.98 47.96 -23.43
C LYS A 759 -21.04 46.84 -23.02
N ILE A 760 -20.87 46.67 -21.71
CA ILE A 760 -19.98 45.64 -21.14
C ILE A 760 -20.32 44.23 -21.63
N GLY A 761 -21.61 43.93 -21.82
CA GLY A 761 -22.08 42.62 -22.30
C GLY A 761 -21.60 42.25 -23.70
N ASP A 762 -21.26 43.24 -24.55
CA ASP A 762 -20.87 43.02 -25.95
C ASP A 762 -19.36 42.81 -26.12
N VAL A 763 -18.55 43.19 -25.12
CA VAL A 763 -17.09 43.00 -25.12
C VAL A 763 -16.75 41.63 -24.53
N GLN A 764 -15.78 40.93 -25.11
CA GLN A 764 -15.39 39.59 -24.64
C GLN A 764 -14.30 39.73 -23.57
N VAL A 765 -14.63 39.45 -22.31
CA VAL A 765 -13.66 39.43 -21.20
C VAL A 765 -14.06 38.35 -20.20
N SER A 766 -13.06 37.69 -19.60
CA SER A 766 -13.23 36.66 -18.57
C SER A 766 -12.40 36.97 -17.33
N ALA A 767 -12.97 36.82 -16.14
CA ALA A 767 -12.26 36.96 -14.87
C ALA A 767 -12.31 35.69 -14.05
N PHE A 768 -11.16 35.31 -13.49
CA PHE A 768 -10.95 34.10 -12.73
C PHE A 768 -10.57 34.46 -11.30
N GLY A 769 -11.39 34.05 -10.32
CA GLY A 769 -11.02 34.08 -8.92
C GLY A 769 -9.85 33.13 -8.65
N SER A 770 -8.98 33.48 -7.71
CA SER A 770 -7.78 32.70 -7.39
C SER A 770 -7.55 32.58 -5.89
N ARG A 771 -7.27 31.34 -5.47
CA ARG A 771 -6.84 30.97 -4.11
C ARG A 771 -5.32 30.83 -4.02
N ALA A 772 -4.57 31.10 -5.08
CA ALA A 772 -3.10 30.89 -5.12
C ALA A 772 -2.36 31.65 -4.00
N HIS A 773 -2.88 32.80 -3.58
CA HIS A 773 -2.32 33.59 -2.45
C HIS A 773 -2.52 32.92 -1.07
N LEU A 774 -3.49 32.01 -0.92
CA LEU A 774 -3.68 31.17 0.26
C LEU A 774 -2.80 29.92 0.20
N GLU A 775 -2.50 29.42 -1.00
CA GLU A 775 -1.57 28.29 -1.18
C GLU A 775 -0.17 28.64 -0.68
N GLU A 776 0.35 29.83 -0.95
CA GLU A 776 1.68 30.25 -0.44
C GLU A 776 1.76 30.20 1.10
N LYS A 777 0.67 30.58 1.79
CA LYS A 777 0.58 30.50 3.26
C LYS A 777 0.39 29.06 3.78
N ALA A 778 -0.30 28.22 3.02
CA ALA A 778 -0.55 26.81 3.36
C ALA A 778 0.60 25.85 2.98
N LEU A 779 1.45 26.22 2.01
CA LEU A 779 2.61 25.43 1.56
C LEU A 779 3.71 25.35 2.61
N ALA A 780 3.79 26.34 3.51
CA ALA A 780 4.76 26.38 4.62
C ALA A 780 4.47 25.35 5.73
N THR A 781 3.28 24.73 5.76
CA THR A 781 2.82 23.84 6.85
C THR A 781 2.45 22.42 6.38
N ARG A 782 2.65 22.08 5.10
CA ARG A 782 2.15 20.81 4.49
C ARG A 782 3.26 19.81 4.12
N LYS A 783 2.91 18.51 4.15
CA LYS A 783 3.79 17.36 3.82
C LYS A 783 4.29 17.41 2.36
N TRP A 784 5.57 17.08 2.15
CA TRP A 784 6.28 17.24 0.87
C TRP A 784 5.67 16.51 -0.35
N TYR A 785 5.09 15.31 -0.15
CA TYR A 785 4.52 14.52 -1.26
C TYR A 785 3.24 15.13 -1.85
N ARG A 786 2.44 15.85 -1.05
CA ARG A 786 1.28 16.59 -1.57
C ARG A 786 1.73 17.78 -2.42
N ASN A 787 2.84 18.43 -2.04
CA ASN A 787 3.44 19.49 -2.85
C ASN A 787 3.98 18.95 -4.18
N PHE A 788 4.55 17.73 -4.19
CA PHE A 788 4.99 17.07 -5.42
C PHE A 788 3.83 16.72 -6.36
N LEU A 789 2.76 16.11 -5.83
CA LEU A 789 1.56 15.77 -6.62
C LEU A 789 0.84 17.02 -7.15
N MET A 790 0.75 18.08 -6.34
CA MET A 790 0.17 19.37 -6.75
C MET A 790 0.99 20.02 -7.85
N LYS A 791 2.33 20.10 -7.69
CA LYS A 791 3.22 20.62 -8.74
C LYS A 791 3.16 19.78 -10.02
N GLY A 792 3.05 18.46 -9.90
CA GLY A 792 2.83 17.55 -11.04
C GLY A 792 1.51 17.82 -11.76
N PHE A 793 0.41 18.00 -11.02
CA PHE A 793 -0.88 18.35 -11.60
C PHE A 793 -0.84 19.73 -12.29
N HIS A 794 -0.20 20.74 -11.67
CA HIS A 794 -0.01 22.05 -12.28
C HIS A 794 0.78 21.96 -13.59
N LEU A 795 1.82 21.11 -13.65
CA LEU A 795 2.57 20.86 -14.88
C LEU A 795 1.69 20.25 -15.98
N VAL A 796 0.82 19.29 -15.64
CA VAL A 796 -0.11 18.68 -16.61
C VAL A 796 -1.13 19.70 -17.12
N VAL A 797 -1.70 20.52 -16.25
CA VAL A 797 -2.62 21.61 -16.65
C VAL A 797 -1.91 22.62 -17.55
N LEU A 798 -0.67 22.99 -17.22
CA LEU A 798 0.16 23.88 -18.03
C LEU A 798 0.41 23.30 -19.42
N LEU A 799 0.72 22.00 -19.52
CA LEU A 799 0.93 21.34 -20.80
C LEU A 799 -0.37 21.21 -21.62
N ALA A 800 -1.53 21.07 -20.96
CA ALA A 800 -2.82 20.90 -21.62
C ALA A 800 -3.43 22.23 -22.11
N ALA A 801 -3.51 23.24 -21.24
CA ALA A 801 -4.16 24.52 -21.52
C ALA A 801 -3.19 25.70 -21.73
N GLY A 802 -1.89 25.54 -21.45
CA GLY A 802 -0.86 26.59 -21.56
C GLY A 802 -0.78 27.54 -20.35
N PRO A 803 0.21 28.44 -20.29
CA PRO A 803 0.39 29.42 -19.20
C PRO A 803 -0.68 30.53 -19.24
N GLY A 804 -1.16 31.02 -18.08
CA GLY A 804 -2.05 32.18 -18.03
C GLY A 804 -2.76 32.39 -16.70
N ILE A 805 -3.45 31.37 -16.19
CA ILE A 805 -4.18 31.41 -14.90
C ILE A 805 -3.55 30.36 -13.97
N ARG A 806 -3.20 30.77 -12.74
CA ARG A 806 -2.55 29.87 -11.77
C ARG A 806 -3.55 28.95 -11.08
N ASP A 807 -4.66 29.49 -10.58
CA ASP A 807 -5.76 28.71 -9.99
C ASP A 807 -6.92 28.56 -10.97
N THR A 808 -6.86 27.52 -11.79
CA THR A 808 -7.94 27.23 -12.75
C THR A 808 -9.19 26.65 -12.08
N GLN A 809 -9.10 26.12 -10.86
CA GLN A 809 -10.16 25.32 -10.23
C GLN A 809 -11.00 26.08 -9.21
N CYS A 810 -10.75 27.38 -9.02
CA CYS A 810 -11.61 28.21 -8.19
C CYS A 810 -13.03 28.26 -8.77
N GLY A 811 -14.05 27.95 -7.95
CA GLY A 811 -15.46 27.98 -8.35
C GLY A 811 -16.05 29.39 -8.57
N PHE A 812 -15.23 30.44 -8.56
CA PHE A 812 -15.65 31.84 -8.65
C PHE A 812 -15.07 32.49 -9.90
N LYS A 813 -15.87 32.57 -10.97
CA LYS A 813 -15.43 33.08 -12.29
C LYS A 813 -16.54 33.90 -12.94
N MET A 814 -16.19 35.05 -13.48
CA MET A 814 -17.13 35.97 -14.10
C MET A 814 -16.83 36.12 -15.60
N PHE A 815 -17.89 36.18 -16.40
CA PHE A 815 -17.80 36.28 -17.85
C PHE A 815 -18.75 37.37 -18.33
N THR A 816 -18.34 38.13 -19.34
CA THR A 816 -19.28 38.95 -20.11
C THR A 816 -20.18 38.06 -20.96
N ARG A 817 -21.38 38.53 -21.29
CA ARG A 817 -22.34 37.79 -22.13
C ARG A 817 -21.74 37.35 -23.47
N ALA A 818 -21.00 38.23 -24.14
CA ALA A 818 -20.31 37.92 -25.38
C ALA A 818 -19.25 36.81 -25.23
N ALA A 819 -18.47 36.82 -24.13
CA ALA A 819 -17.51 35.75 -23.84
C ALA A 819 -18.23 34.43 -23.51
N ALA A 820 -19.23 34.47 -22.63
CA ALA A 820 -20.00 33.30 -22.21
C ALA A 820 -20.66 32.58 -23.40
N ARG A 821 -21.24 33.34 -24.35
CA ARG A 821 -21.84 32.78 -25.57
C ARG A 821 -20.85 31.94 -26.37
N ARG A 822 -19.60 32.38 -26.50
CA ARG A 822 -18.56 31.63 -27.24
C ARG A 822 -18.02 30.45 -26.47
N LEU A 823 -17.74 30.66 -25.19
CA LEU A 823 -17.12 29.64 -24.35
C LEU A 823 -18.07 28.48 -24.10
N PHE A 824 -19.25 28.73 -23.52
CA PHE A 824 -20.16 27.68 -23.07
C PHE A 824 -20.89 26.96 -24.21
N THR A 825 -20.94 27.54 -25.41
CA THR A 825 -21.38 26.81 -26.61
C THR A 825 -20.37 25.76 -27.06
N ASN A 826 -19.07 25.97 -26.76
CA ASN A 826 -17.96 25.13 -27.21
C ASN A 826 -17.37 24.21 -26.13
N VAL A 827 -17.75 24.32 -24.85
CA VAL A 827 -17.31 23.42 -23.79
C VAL A 827 -17.86 22.00 -24.02
N HIS A 828 -16.99 20.98 -23.93
CA HIS A 828 -17.32 19.57 -24.10
C HIS A 828 -17.18 18.76 -22.80
N LEU A 829 -16.30 19.16 -21.88
CA LEU A 829 -16.10 18.49 -20.61
C LEU A 829 -17.27 18.79 -19.67
N LYS A 830 -17.83 17.73 -19.08
CA LYS A 830 -19.03 17.82 -18.24
C LYS A 830 -18.74 17.82 -16.74
N ARG A 831 -17.53 17.42 -16.30
CA ARG A 831 -17.21 17.24 -14.87
C ARG A 831 -16.25 18.32 -14.37
N TRP A 832 -15.16 17.96 -13.70
CA TRP A 832 -14.34 18.87 -12.90
C TRP A 832 -13.30 19.64 -13.72
N CYS A 833 -12.85 19.10 -14.86
CA CYS A 833 -11.83 19.75 -15.69
C CYS A 833 -12.37 20.76 -16.72
N PHE A 834 -13.68 21.04 -16.73
CA PHE A 834 -14.28 22.03 -17.63
C PHE A 834 -13.67 23.43 -17.46
N ASP A 835 -13.22 23.77 -16.26
CA ASP A 835 -12.57 25.05 -15.98
C ASP A 835 -11.24 25.22 -16.73
N VAL A 836 -10.50 24.11 -16.92
CA VAL A 836 -9.24 24.09 -17.68
C VAL A 836 -9.53 24.24 -19.17
N GLU A 837 -10.64 23.64 -19.65
CA GLU A 837 -11.13 23.81 -21.01
C GLU A 837 -11.54 25.25 -21.30
N LEU A 838 -12.18 25.95 -20.35
CA LEU A 838 -12.51 27.37 -20.49
C LEU A 838 -11.26 28.22 -20.72
N VAL A 839 -10.18 27.97 -19.97
CA VAL A 839 -8.89 28.68 -20.17
C VAL A 839 -8.31 28.39 -21.55
N TYR A 840 -8.37 27.14 -22.01
CA TYR A 840 -7.94 26.76 -23.36
C TYR A 840 -8.75 27.49 -24.44
N LEU A 841 -10.08 27.54 -24.30
CA LEU A 841 -10.98 28.22 -25.25
C LEU A 841 -10.80 29.73 -25.25
N CYS A 842 -10.64 30.38 -24.08
CA CYS A 842 -10.34 31.80 -23.99
C CYS A 842 -9.11 32.16 -24.81
N LYS A 843 -8.02 31.38 -24.70
CA LYS A 843 -6.81 31.60 -25.51
C LYS A 843 -7.06 31.35 -26.98
N ARG A 844 -7.81 30.31 -27.32
CA ARG A 844 -8.11 29.99 -28.72
C ARG A 844 -8.93 31.08 -29.40
N PHE A 845 -9.78 31.78 -28.65
CA PHE A 845 -10.59 32.91 -29.12
C PHE A 845 -9.95 34.28 -28.89
N ASN A 846 -8.74 34.36 -28.31
CA ASN A 846 -8.10 35.61 -27.89
C ASN A 846 -8.99 36.47 -26.97
N ILE A 847 -9.68 35.83 -26.03
CA ILE A 847 -10.46 36.51 -24.99
C ILE A 847 -9.51 36.87 -23.84
N PRO A 848 -9.38 38.15 -23.46
CA PRO A 848 -8.61 38.57 -22.29
C PRO A 848 -9.07 37.87 -21.02
N MET A 849 -8.11 37.40 -20.24
CA MET A 849 -8.34 36.73 -18.96
C MET A 849 -7.62 37.48 -17.85
N VAL A 850 -8.32 37.78 -16.77
CA VAL A 850 -7.74 38.36 -15.55
C VAL A 850 -7.86 37.41 -14.38
N GLU A 851 -6.81 37.32 -13.55
CA GLU A 851 -6.78 36.51 -12.33
C GLU A 851 -6.88 37.43 -11.10
N ILE A 852 -7.86 37.20 -10.22
CA ILE A 852 -8.14 38.06 -9.05
C ILE A 852 -8.12 37.22 -7.78
N SER A 853 -7.40 37.69 -6.76
CA SER A 853 -7.38 37.04 -5.44
C SER A 853 -8.73 37.18 -4.71
N VAL A 854 -9.31 36.04 -4.30
CA VAL A 854 -10.60 35.99 -3.61
C VAL A 854 -10.52 35.30 -2.24
N LYS A 855 -11.33 35.76 -1.30
CA LYS A 855 -11.48 35.16 0.03
C LYS A 855 -12.15 33.80 -0.10
N TRP A 856 -11.49 32.79 0.46
CA TRP A 856 -11.94 31.41 0.44
C TRP A 856 -11.80 30.79 1.83
N SER A 857 -12.81 30.03 2.24
CA SER A 857 -12.84 29.28 3.50
C SER A 857 -13.10 27.80 3.25
N GLU A 858 -12.43 26.93 4.00
CA GLU A 858 -12.61 25.49 3.90
C GLU A 858 -13.95 25.09 4.54
N ILE A 859 -14.88 24.60 3.73
CA ILE A 859 -16.18 24.09 4.16
C ILE A 859 -16.07 22.55 4.27
N PRO A 860 -16.43 21.93 5.41
CA PRO A 860 -16.40 20.48 5.59
C PRO A 860 -17.24 19.74 4.53
N GLY A 861 -16.78 18.56 4.09
CA GLY A 861 -17.51 17.75 3.10
C GLY A 861 -17.13 18.02 1.63
N SER A 862 -15.85 18.32 1.36
CA SER A 862 -15.36 18.50 -0.02
C SER A 862 -15.67 17.26 -0.89
N LYS A 863 -16.30 17.50 -2.04
CA LYS A 863 -16.68 16.46 -3.02
C LYS A 863 -15.52 16.02 -3.90
N VAL A 864 -14.33 16.63 -3.74
CA VAL A 864 -13.10 16.27 -4.44
C VAL A 864 -12.25 15.39 -3.51
N SER A 865 -12.26 14.08 -3.77
CA SER A 865 -11.43 13.09 -3.07
C SER A 865 -10.13 12.79 -3.84
N MET A 866 -9.12 12.21 -3.20
CA MET A 866 -7.87 11.76 -3.86
C MET A 866 -8.13 10.75 -5.00
N LEU A 867 -9.25 10.01 -4.95
CA LEU A 867 -9.68 9.07 -5.99
C LEU A 867 -10.22 9.78 -7.24
N SER A 868 -10.43 11.10 -7.21
CA SER A 868 -10.90 11.90 -8.35
C SER A 868 -9.77 12.31 -9.29
N ILE A 869 -8.50 12.25 -8.84
CA ILE A 869 -7.31 12.67 -9.61
C ILE A 869 -7.15 11.89 -10.93
N PRO A 870 -7.29 10.55 -10.99
CA PRO A 870 -7.19 9.81 -12.25
C PRO A 870 -8.25 10.22 -13.27
N ASN A 871 -9.48 10.49 -12.81
CA ASN A 871 -10.57 10.96 -13.68
C ASN A 871 -10.28 12.34 -14.25
N MET A 872 -9.65 13.23 -13.47
CA MET A 872 -9.24 14.56 -13.95
C MET A 872 -8.12 14.47 -14.98
N LEU A 873 -7.11 13.62 -14.74
CA LEU A 873 -6.05 13.36 -15.72
C LEU A 873 -6.61 12.77 -17.03
N TRP A 874 -7.60 11.88 -16.93
CA TRP A 874 -8.33 11.34 -18.06
C TRP A 874 -9.07 12.43 -18.85
N GLU A 875 -9.79 13.34 -18.19
CA GLU A 875 -10.46 14.47 -18.85
C GLU A 875 -9.48 15.43 -19.54
N LEU A 876 -8.32 15.70 -18.93
CA LEU A 876 -7.28 16.54 -19.54
C LEU A 876 -6.65 15.88 -20.77
N ALA A 877 -6.47 14.56 -20.75
CA ALA A 877 -5.99 13.80 -21.91
C ALA A 877 -7.01 13.83 -23.06
N LEU A 878 -8.30 13.61 -22.76
CA LEU A 878 -9.38 13.71 -23.74
C LEU A 878 -9.47 15.09 -24.37
N MET A 879 -9.40 16.15 -23.57
CA MET A 879 -9.41 17.54 -24.05
C MET A 879 -8.21 17.83 -24.95
N SER A 880 -7.01 17.44 -24.50
CA SER A 880 -5.77 17.68 -25.24
C SER A 880 -5.80 16.96 -26.60
N VAL A 881 -6.21 15.70 -26.64
CA VAL A 881 -6.34 14.94 -27.89
C VAL A 881 -7.47 15.50 -28.74
N GLY A 882 -8.66 15.72 -28.17
CA GLY A 882 -9.85 16.19 -28.88
C GLY A 882 -9.63 17.50 -29.63
N TYR A 883 -9.04 18.51 -28.98
CA TYR A 883 -8.76 19.79 -29.63
C TYR A 883 -7.51 19.78 -30.51
N ARG A 884 -6.41 19.13 -30.10
CA ARG A 884 -5.16 19.13 -30.91
C ARG A 884 -5.28 18.35 -32.21
N THR A 885 -6.09 17.29 -32.22
CA THR A 885 -6.37 16.49 -33.43
C THR A 885 -7.47 17.10 -34.30
N GLY A 886 -8.14 18.17 -33.85
CA GLY A 886 -9.26 18.81 -34.55
C GLY A 886 -10.55 17.98 -34.53
N MET A 887 -10.63 16.91 -33.73
CA MET A 887 -11.84 16.09 -33.58
C MET A 887 -12.99 16.89 -32.93
N TRP A 888 -12.68 17.76 -31.97
CA TRP A 888 -13.66 18.65 -31.34
C TRP A 888 -13.69 19.97 -32.09
N LYS A 889 -14.78 20.19 -32.84
CA LYS A 889 -14.95 21.40 -33.65
C LYS A 889 -15.31 22.58 -32.77
N ILE A 890 -14.56 23.67 -32.95
CA ILE A 890 -14.82 24.95 -32.31
C ILE A 890 -15.66 25.80 -33.27
N HIS A 891 -16.86 26.15 -32.83
CA HIS A 891 -17.79 26.98 -33.59
C HIS A 891 -17.53 28.46 -33.28
N GLN A 892 -17.43 29.25 -34.33
CA GLN A 892 -17.33 30.72 -34.27
C GLN A 892 -18.74 31.29 -34.12
N VAL A 893 -19.33 31.18 -32.92
CA VAL A 893 -20.67 31.74 -32.60
C VAL A 893 -20.56 33.18 -32.10
#